data_AF-A0A358EJ82-F1
#
_entry.id   AF-A0A358EJ82-F1
#
_cell.length_a   1.000
_cell.length_b   1.000
_cell.length_c   1.000
_cell.angle_alpha   90.00
_cell.angle_beta   90.00
_cell.angle_gamma   90.00
#
_symmetry.space_group_name_H-M   'P 1'
#
loop_
_entity.id
_entity.type
_entity.pdbx_description
1 polymer ?
#
loop_
_entity_poly.entity_id
_entity_poly.type
_entity_poly.pdbx_seq_one_letter_code
_entity_poly.pdbx_strand_id
1 'polypeptide(L)'
;MKLFVFGLIAYLSFGANAGTPEAMVILKSNCFSCHNPDKEKGGLDLTTRKSLLRGGDEGKVIIPGKAASSRLIQSLQPGADPHMPPKVQLSPRSISALEAWINSGVQWDDNALKNRPSPVRKQLKQLPSGYLPSLAVALSPDGKRLVVGRSNLLIIYNLEEENKIVGRLEGHLDSVQAIAWSSDGNWLVSSDYRSVFLWSSELKLVRQINGFEGRVTALAFSADSQSVFAADSQPSNKGVVRQFALSEGKQIAEWEAHQDSIYDLSISKDGQKIATAGGDEVARVWGLGDQKPIATFEGHQGPVYSIAFSGDGKQLATASADHQLLVWDLKTKLKMTEVRTHKGGVTKLKWVSEGKTIVTACEDGIARVFTEIKTHDGASRSSTAKERKLIGGDDWLHAIDVSSDGNTIVAGNHSGEVFLWKNNKHIATLSPTIKKSQASGEMSFLKDVLPVLNKAGCSAGSCHAKPEGQHGFSLSVFSYDTRKDWKEITHDAFGRRVFPAFPEESLIYKKATLAVPHEGGQRIRPDSESAKVLLQWIREGMVYQHEGEAVVERVTVSPAAGIYRKGAKQTLRVTAHFSDGKIRNVTDLTDFVSNDGEIVEVSSNGAFTVGQINGEGTIVARYMGQVAISRVAVPAERKVDASKYADLPVNNFIDKLAYAQFQRLGLMPSELCTDEEFLRRASLDTVGRLPILEEVEDYLADKRPDKRSHLIGKLLSDPAYADYWANKWADLVRPNPDRAGLKSVYVLDQWLRDAFRRNQPMDAFAREMIVASGSTHRFGPTVVYRDKRTPEEMAKIFSQIFLGTRLECARCHNHPNEKWTQKDFYSLAAYFAQVKRKGAGVSPPISGGTEWFYHGGSGSVSHPVTGETLLPKPPDGPVIDSKGESDLRYQLVDWIGKPDNPFFARAMVNRVWGVFFGHGLVEPVDDIRASNPAVNEPLLAALAKHFVDIKYDQKALIKTILQSRLYQLSSRPNQSNVSDTRNFSRSYRRRLGAEVLMDAVNDVTGTPSNFSATWNGARAMETWNFKIGSEFMDAFGRPNSSSDPPCERNSKGTIVQALHLMHAKTLHEKIIHKEGRIKKLAESKKTPVQIGEEIYLVAFGRMPTDQEKAIILKYFKSNKEDREAAAQDLVWAVINSAEFLFNH
;
A
#
# COMPACT_ATOMS: atom_id res chain seq x y z
N MET A 1 -37.95 -1.73 -48.78
CA MET A 1 -36.86 -0.90 -48.21
C MET A 1 -37.22 -0.49 -46.77
N LYS A 2 -37.24 -1.46 -45.86
CA LYS A 2 -37.46 -1.34 -44.42
C LYS A 2 -36.38 -2.20 -43.76
N LEU A 3 -35.15 -1.70 -43.65
CA LEU A 3 -34.06 -2.47 -43.00
C LEU A 3 -32.87 -1.62 -42.50
N PHE A 4 -32.93 -0.28 -42.56
CA PHE A 4 -31.76 0.57 -42.25
C PHE A 4 -31.91 1.48 -41.01
N VAL A 5 -32.91 1.28 -40.14
CA VAL A 5 -33.12 2.13 -38.95
C VAL A 5 -33.03 1.36 -37.62
N PHE A 6 -32.86 0.04 -37.62
CA PHE A 6 -32.75 -0.75 -36.39
C PHE A 6 -31.32 -0.97 -35.86
N GLY A 7 -30.28 -0.57 -36.61
CA GLY A 7 -28.88 -0.77 -36.21
C GLY A 7 -28.26 0.34 -35.34
N LEU A 8 -28.86 1.54 -35.29
CA LEU A 8 -28.24 2.71 -34.65
C LEU A 8 -28.71 2.97 -33.21
N ILE A 9 -29.73 2.24 -32.71
CA ILE A 9 -30.23 2.39 -31.33
C ILE A 9 -29.58 1.39 -30.36
N ALA A 10 -28.89 0.36 -30.86
CA ALA A 10 -28.21 -0.62 -30.02
C ALA A 10 -26.79 -0.21 -29.56
N TYR A 11 -26.18 0.82 -30.15
CA TYR A 11 -24.81 1.25 -29.82
C TYR A 11 -24.73 2.40 -28.79
N LEU A 12 -25.85 3.07 -28.49
CA LEU A 12 -25.93 4.12 -27.45
C LEU A 12 -26.32 3.59 -26.06
N SER A 13 -26.66 2.31 -25.94
CA SER A 13 -27.02 1.67 -24.66
C SER A 13 -25.85 1.03 -23.92
N PHE A 14 -24.64 0.97 -24.52
CA PHE A 14 -23.47 0.37 -23.87
C PHE A 14 -22.87 1.20 -22.72
N GLY A 15 -23.28 2.48 -22.56
CA GLY A 15 -22.95 3.32 -21.40
C GLY A 15 -24.14 3.63 -20.47
N ALA A 16 -25.37 3.22 -20.82
CA ALA A 16 -26.59 3.80 -20.24
C ALA A 16 -27.06 3.17 -18.91
N ASN A 17 -26.47 2.04 -18.48
CA ASN A 17 -26.87 1.32 -17.27
C ASN A 17 -25.87 1.41 -16.11
N ALA A 18 -24.81 2.21 -16.24
CA ALA A 18 -23.84 2.39 -15.16
C ALA A 18 -24.49 3.13 -13.98
N GLY A 19 -24.60 2.44 -12.84
CA GLY A 19 -25.09 3.00 -11.57
C GLY A 19 -26.59 2.87 -11.29
N THR A 20 -27.42 2.46 -12.26
CA THR A 20 -28.87 2.32 -12.05
C THR A 20 -29.23 1.32 -10.95
N PRO A 21 -28.70 0.08 -10.94
CA PRO A 21 -28.97 -0.86 -9.85
C PRO A 21 -28.47 -0.34 -8.50
N GLU A 22 -27.34 0.37 -8.49
CA GLU A 22 -26.72 0.94 -7.28
C GLU A 22 -27.58 2.05 -6.68
N ALA A 23 -28.07 2.98 -7.51
CA ALA A 23 -29.01 4.01 -7.09
C ALA A 23 -30.32 3.43 -6.52
N MET A 24 -30.89 2.40 -7.17
CA MET A 24 -32.10 1.74 -6.68
C MET A 24 -31.91 1.11 -5.30
N VAL A 25 -30.80 0.40 -5.09
CA VAL A 25 -30.47 -0.22 -3.80
C VAL A 25 -30.24 0.86 -2.73
N ILE A 26 -29.56 1.96 -3.05
CA ILE A 26 -29.33 3.09 -2.13
C ILE A 26 -30.67 3.72 -1.69
N LEU A 27 -31.54 4.04 -2.65
CA LEU A 27 -32.86 4.63 -2.37
C LEU A 27 -33.72 3.70 -1.50
N LYS A 28 -33.73 2.40 -1.82
CA LYS A 28 -34.48 1.40 -1.05
C LYS A 28 -34.00 1.31 0.40
N SER A 29 -32.69 1.28 0.60
CA SER A 29 -32.10 1.05 1.92
C SER A 29 -32.09 2.30 2.81
N ASN A 30 -32.04 3.50 2.23
CA ASN A 30 -31.83 4.73 2.99
C ASN A 30 -33.00 5.72 2.93
N CYS A 31 -33.91 5.59 1.96
CA CYS A 31 -34.92 6.61 1.69
C CYS A 31 -36.36 6.09 1.79
N PHE A 32 -36.64 4.85 1.36
CA PHE A 32 -38.02 4.34 1.26
C PHE A 32 -38.75 4.22 2.59
N SER A 33 -38.04 3.97 3.70
CA SER A 33 -38.66 3.86 5.02
C SER A 33 -39.34 5.15 5.48
N CYS A 34 -38.85 6.30 5.02
CA CYS A 34 -39.38 7.63 5.33
C CYS A 34 -40.18 8.25 4.17
N HIS A 35 -39.86 7.91 2.92
CA HIS A 35 -40.47 8.48 1.70
C HIS A 35 -41.25 7.43 0.90
N ASN A 36 -42.44 7.10 1.39
CA ASN A 36 -43.34 6.12 0.81
C ASN A 36 -44.80 6.61 0.87
N PRO A 37 -45.75 5.92 0.20
CA PRO A 37 -47.15 6.35 0.13
C PRO A 37 -47.86 6.46 1.50
N ASP A 38 -47.40 5.71 2.51
CA ASP A 38 -48.04 5.64 3.83
C ASP A 38 -47.49 6.71 4.81
N LYS A 39 -46.54 7.55 4.38
CA LYS A 39 -45.96 8.63 5.18
C LYS A 39 -46.45 9.98 4.67
N GLU A 40 -47.30 10.63 5.48
CA GLU A 40 -48.02 11.86 5.07
C GLU A 40 -47.17 13.15 5.11
N LYS A 41 -46.00 13.16 5.76
CA LYS A 41 -45.18 14.39 5.88
C LYS A 41 -44.50 14.75 4.54
N GLY A 42 -44.94 15.86 3.93
CA GLY A 42 -44.29 16.51 2.78
C GLY A 42 -44.61 15.90 1.41
N GLY A 43 -45.53 14.94 1.33
CA GLY A 43 -46.06 14.38 0.08
C GLY A 43 -45.04 13.67 -0.82
N LEU A 44 -43.81 13.42 -0.34
CA LEU A 44 -42.71 12.88 -1.13
C LEU A 44 -42.68 11.35 -1.07
N ASP A 45 -43.04 10.72 -2.19
CA ASP A 45 -42.91 9.28 -2.40
C ASP A 45 -41.77 8.97 -3.38
N LEU A 46 -40.73 8.28 -2.88
CA LEU A 46 -39.56 7.88 -3.67
C LEU A 46 -39.63 6.43 -4.15
N THR A 47 -40.69 5.69 -3.83
CA THR A 47 -40.79 4.23 -4.08
C THR A 47 -41.11 3.86 -5.52
N THR A 48 -41.54 4.83 -6.35
CA THR A 48 -41.76 4.63 -7.78
C THR A 48 -41.12 5.75 -8.59
N ARG A 49 -40.69 5.45 -9.83
CA ARG A 49 -40.13 6.46 -10.75
C ARG A 49 -41.10 7.63 -10.97
N LYS A 50 -42.39 7.33 -11.11
CA LYS A 50 -43.43 8.32 -11.41
C LYS A 50 -43.60 9.30 -10.24
N SER A 51 -43.71 8.80 -9.01
CA SER A 51 -43.82 9.63 -7.80
C SER A 51 -42.55 10.45 -7.57
N LEU A 52 -41.38 9.83 -7.74
CA LEU A 52 -40.09 10.49 -7.58
C LEU A 52 -39.87 11.65 -8.57
N LEU A 53 -40.31 11.50 -9.82
CA LEU A 53 -40.25 12.58 -10.82
C LEU A 53 -41.33 13.65 -10.61
N ARG A 54 -42.45 13.30 -9.98
CA ARG A 54 -43.49 14.26 -9.59
C ARG A 54 -42.99 15.20 -8.49
N GLY A 55 -42.19 14.68 -7.55
CA GLY A 55 -41.73 15.43 -6.38
C GLY A 55 -42.78 15.48 -5.27
N GLY A 56 -42.46 16.19 -4.18
CA GLY A 56 -43.34 16.37 -3.03
C GLY A 56 -43.99 17.76 -2.99
N ASP A 57 -44.50 18.16 -1.83
CA ASP A 57 -45.22 19.43 -1.64
C ASP A 57 -44.34 20.66 -1.95
N GLU A 58 -43.02 20.53 -1.76
CA GLU A 58 -42.05 21.58 -2.07
C GLU A 58 -41.47 21.48 -3.51
N GLY A 59 -42.13 20.74 -4.40
CA GLY A 59 -41.77 20.63 -5.81
C GLY A 59 -40.84 19.46 -6.15
N LYS A 60 -40.20 19.56 -7.33
CA LYS A 60 -39.37 18.48 -7.89
C LYS A 60 -38.11 18.25 -7.06
N VAL A 61 -37.93 17.01 -6.61
CA VAL A 61 -36.75 16.60 -5.83
C VAL A 61 -35.60 16.13 -6.73
N ILE A 62 -35.91 15.67 -7.95
CA ILE A 62 -34.94 15.27 -8.97
C ILE A 62 -35.20 16.01 -10.28
N ILE A 63 -34.13 16.49 -10.90
CA ILE A 63 -34.10 17.05 -12.26
C ILE A 63 -33.26 16.11 -13.13
N PRO A 64 -33.89 15.28 -13.98
CA PRO A 64 -33.17 14.36 -14.87
C PRO A 64 -32.12 15.09 -15.71
N GLY A 65 -30.91 14.53 -15.78
CA GLY A 65 -29.77 15.11 -16.48
C GLY A 65 -29.03 16.24 -15.74
N LYS A 66 -29.51 16.65 -14.54
CA LYS A 66 -28.95 17.77 -13.77
C LYS A 66 -28.82 17.42 -12.29
N ALA A 67 -27.87 16.56 -11.94
CA ALA A 67 -27.64 16.12 -10.56
C ALA A 67 -27.35 17.28 -9.60
N ALA A 68 -26.45 18.20 -9.95
CA ALA A 68 -26.09 19.35 -9.11
C ALA A 68 -27.27 20.29 -8.80
N SER A 69 -28.28 20.31 -9.68
CA SER A 69 -29.51 21.10 -9.50
C SER A 69 -30.65 20.31 -8.87
N SER A 70 -30.47 19.01 -8.62
CA SER A 70 -31.47 18.17 -8.00
C SER A 70 -31.41 18.31 -6.49
N ARG A 71 -32.55 18.61 -5.87
CA ARG A 71 -32.66 18.84 -4.42
C ARG A 71 -32.21 17.64 -3.61
N LEU A 72 -32.44 16.41 -4.10
CA LEU A 72 -31.94 15.18 -3.49
C LEU A 72 -30.42 15.24 -3.25
N ILE A 73 -29.64 15.67 -4.24
CA ILE A 73 -28.17 15.72 -4.13
C ILE A 73 -27.74 16.86 -3.21
N GLN A 74 -28.42 18.00 -3.25
CA GLN A 74 -28.13 19.15 -2.39
C GLN A 74 -28.37 18.82 -0.91
N SER A 75 -29.44 18.09 -0.59
CA SER A 75 -29.76 17.64 0.77
C SER A 75 -28.81 16.58 1.30
N LEU A 76 -28.10 15.86 0.42
CA LEU A 76 -27.14 14.83 0.83
C LEU A 76 -25.72 15.38 1.05
N GLN A 77 -25.45 16.67 0.78
CA GLN A 77 -24.12 17.24 0.98
C GLN A 77 -23.78 17.43 2.47
N PRO A 78 -22.49 17.34 2.86
CA PRO A 78 -22.07 17.58 4.25
C PRO A 78 -22.49 18.99 4.73
N GLY A 79 -23.20 19.05 5.87
CA GLY A 79 -23.69 20.32 6.45
C GLY A 79 -25.05 20.81 5.94
N ALA A 80 -25.75 20.01 5.13
CA ALA A 80 -27.16 20.25 4.77
C ALA A 80 -28.11 20.03 5.98
N ASP A 81 -29.38 20.43 5.83
CA ASP A 81 -30.43 20.51 6.87
C ASP A 81 -30.40 19.32 7.88
N PRO A 82 -30.29 19.58 9.20
CA PRO A 82 -30.26 18.53 10.23
C PRO A 82 -31.55 17.70 10.34
N HIS A 83 -32.67 18.13 9.76
CA HIS A 83 -33.91 17.35 9.71
C HIS A 83 -33.92 16.30 8.58
N MET A 84 -33.00 16.38 7.61
CA MET A 84 -33.01 15.55 6.40
C MET A 84 -31.63 15.12 5.84
N PRO A 85 -30.79 14.41 6.63
CA PRO A 85 -29.93 13.35 6.11
C PRO A 85 -30.48 11.96 6.53
N PRO A 86 -30.08 10.86 5.88
CA PRO A 86 -30.29 9.53 6.45
C PRO A 86 -29.69 9.48 7.86
N LYS A 87 -30.21 8.62 8.76
CA LYS A 87 -29.73 8.46 10.16
C LYS A 87 -28.22 8.31 10.26
N VAL A 88 -27.57 7.85 9.19
CA VAL A 88 -26.13 7.85 8.94
C VAL A 88 -25.89 8.54 7.60
N GLN A 89 -24.95 9.49 7.56
CA GLN A 89 -24.56 10.21 6.33
C GLN A 89 -24.12 9.22 5.24
N LEU A 90 -24.62 9.38 4.00
CA LEU A 90 -24.19 8.54 2.88
C LEU A 90 -22.70 8.77 2.56
N SER A 91 -22.04 7.69 2.15
CA SER A 91 -20.66 7.78 1.67
C SER A 91 -20.57 8.65 0.41
N PRO A 92 -19.43 9.33 0.16
CA PRO A 92 -19.23 10.13 -1.06
C PRO A 92 -19.51 9.35 -2.34
N ARG A 93 -19.18 8.06 -2.36
CA ARG A 93 -19.44 7.18 -3.49
C ARG A 93 -20.94 6.96 -3.73
N SER A 94 -21.71 6.70 -2.68
CA SER A 94 -23.16 6.53 -2.81
C SER A 94 -23.81 7.80 -3.35
N ILE A 95 -23.34 8.97 -2.93
CA ILE A 95 -23.77 10.27 -3.47
C ILE A 95 -23.40 10.36 -4.96
N SER A 96 -22.16 10.07 -5.33
CA SER A 96 -21.73 10.07 -6.75
C SER A 96 -22.50 9.06 -7.61
N ALA A 97 -22.91 7.91 -7.06
CA ALA A 97 -23.75 6.95 -7.77
C ALA A 97 -25.15 7.51 -8.04
N LEU A 98 -25.75 8.19 -7.06
CA LEU A 98 -27.01 8.91 -7.25
C LEU A 98 -26.86 10.07 -8.25
N GLU A 99 -25.75 10.81 -8.22
CA GLU A 99 -25.46 11.88 -9.19
C GLU A 99 -25.35 11.34 -10.61
N ALA A 100 -24.58 10.27 -10.80
CA ALA A 100 -24.42 9.61 -12.10
C ALA A 100 -25.75 9.10 -12.64
N TRP A 101 -26.57 8.49 -11.76
CA TRP A 101 -27.91 8.02 -12.09
C TRP A 101 -28.89 9.15 -12.48
N ILE A 102 -28.81 10.29 -11.79
CA ILE A 102 -29.61 11.46 -12.17
C ILE A 102 -29.14 12.01 -13.51
N ASN A 103 -27.83 12.15 -13.69
CA ASN A 103 -27.23 12.65 -14.93
C ASN A 103 -27.51 11.73 -16.13
N SER A 104 -27.68 10.42 -15.91
CA SER A 104 -28.07 9.46 -16.95
C SER A 104 -29.57 9.44 -17.26
N GLY A 105 -30.36 10.30 -16.61
CA GLY A 105 -31.79 10.48 -16.90
C GLY A 105 -32.73 9.64 -16.02
N VAL A 106 -32.26 9.17 -14.86
CA VAL A 106 -33.12 8.51 -13.85
C VAL A 106 -33.76 7.23 -14.42
N GLN A 107 -32.94 6.38 -15.04
CA GLN A 107 -33.33 5.05 -15.48
C GLN A 107 -33.84 4.23 -14.29
N TRP A 108 -34.91 3.46 -14.43
CA TRP A 108 -35.51 2.75 -13.28
C TRP A 108 -35.39 1.24 -13.45
N ASP A 109 -34.95 0.56 -12.38
CA ASP A 109 -34.81 -0.90 -12.37
C ASP A 109 -35.65 -1.49 -11.24
N ASP A 110 -36.88 -1.91 -11.59
CA ASP A 110 -37.80 -2.55 -10.65
C ASP A 110 -37.27 -3.87 -10.11
N ASN A 111 -36.38 -4.56 -10.81
CA ASN A 111 -35.81 -5.82 -10.33
C ASN A 111 -34.83 -5.61 -9.17
N ALA A 112 -34.09 -4.49 -9.17
CA ALA A 112 -33.22 -4.11 -8.05
C ALA A 112 -34.01 -3.75 -6.78
N LEU A 113 -35.29 -3.36 -6.92
CA LEU A 113 -36.15 -2.97 -5.80
C LEU A 113 -36.96 -4.11 -5.18
N LYS A 114 -37.15 -5.23 -5.89
CA LYS A 114 -37.90 -6.39 -5.36
C LYS A 114 -37.24 -6.93 -4.09
N ASN A 115 -38.03 -7.19 -3.05
CA ASN A 115 -37.58 -7.99 -1.91
C ASN A 115 -37.37 -9.43 -2.43
N ARG A 116 -36.12 -9.89 -2.44
CA ARG A 116 -35.84 -11.29 -2.73
C ARG A 116 -36.27 -12.12 -1.51
N PRO A 117 -37.21 -13.07 -1.67
CA PRO A 117 -37.57 -13.94 -0.58
C PRO A 117 -36.37 -14.82 -0.21
N SER A 118 -36.16 -15.02 1.08
CA SER A 118 -35.13 -15.94 1.56
C SER A 118 -35.40 -17.34 1.02
N PRO A 119 -34.35 -18.07 0.60
CA PRO A 119 -34.49 -19.44 0.14
C PRO A 119 -35.28 -20.28 1.12
N VAL A 120 -36.20 -21.06 0.59
CA VAL A 120 -36.86 -22.10 1.35
C VAL A 120 -36.04 -23.38 1.28
N ARG A 121 -36.10 -24.19 2.33
CA ARG A 121 -35.27 -25.39 2.49
C ARG A 121 -35.29 -26.34 1.28
N LYS A 122 -36.43 -26.45 0.59
CA LYS A 122 -36.60 -27.25 -0.64
C LYS A 122 -35.76 -26.81 -1.85
N GLN A 123 -35.15 -25.63 -1.81
CA GLN A 123 -34.30 -25.11 -2.89
C GLN A 123 -32.82 -25.45 -2.69
N LEU A 124 -32.45 -25.98 -1.52
CA LEU A 124 -31.08 -26.38 -1.24
C LEU A 124 -30.67 -27.54 -2.15
N LYS A 125 -29.48 -27.42 -2.73
CA LYS A 125 -28.81 -28.45 -3.51
C LYS A 125 -27.93 -29.30 -2.59
N GLN A 126 -27.55 -30.48 -3.07
CA GLN A 126 -26.61 -31.35 -2.38
C GLN A 126 -25.28 -30.64 -2.13
N LEU A 127 -24.71 -30.81 -0.93
CA LEU A 127 -23.40 -30.26 -0.60
C LEU A 127 -22.30 -30.94 -1.43
N PRO A 128 -21.22 -30.21 -1.79
CA PRO A 128 -20.07 -30.79 -2.49
C PRO A 128 -19.43 -31.91 -1.66
N SER A 129 -19.02 -33.01 -2.29
CA SER A 129 -18.48 -34.20 -1.60
C SER A 129 -17.21 -33.91 -0.78
N GLY A 130 -16.41 -32.91 -1.18
CA GLY A 130 -15.22 -32.46 -0.47
C GLY A 130 -15.49 -31.44 0.65
N TYR A 131 -16.72 -30.92 0.77
CA TYR A 131 -17.07 -29.92 1.78
C TYR A 131 -17.54 -30.61 3.07
N LEU A 132 -16.58 -30.90 3.96
CA LEU A 132 -16.79 -31.71 5.16
C LEU A 132 -16.45 -31.00 6.49
N PRO A 133 -16.81 -29.73 6.72
CA PRO A 133 -16.38 -29.02 7.93
C PRO A 133 -17.01 -29.61 9.20
N SER A 134 -16.24 -29.56 10.30
CA SER A 134 -16.69 -29.90 11.66
C SER A 134 -17.00 -28.63 12.45
N LEU A 135 -18.12 -27.98 12.13
CA LEU A 135 -18.51 -26.67 12.70
C LEU A 135 -19.16 -26.77 14.09
N ALA A 136 -19.61 -27.96 14.50
CA ALA A 136 -20.24 -28.17 15.79
C ALA A 136 -19.83 -29.52 16.40
N VAL A 137 -19.53 -29.50 17.70
CA VAL A 137 -19.25 -30.68 18.52
C VAL A 137 -19.95 -30.55 19.87
N ALA A 138 -20.38 -31.67 20.44
CA ALA A 138 -20.95 -31.69 21.78
C ALA A 138 -20.66 -33.02 22.50
N LEU A 139 -20.21 -32.94 23.74
CA LEU A 139 -20.07 -34.06 24.65
C LEU A 139 -21.38 -34.30 25.39
N SER A 140 -21.75 -35.57 25.59
CA SER A 140 -22.87 -35.91 26.47
C SER A 140 -22.57 -35.50 27.92
N PRO A 141 -23.59 -35.28 28.77
CA PRO A 141 -23.40 -34.84 30.14
C PRO A 141 -22.50 -35.75 31.00
N ASP A 142 -22.51 -37.05 30.70
CA ASP A 142 -21.64 -38.08 31.32
C ASP A 142 -20.21 -38.12 30.74
N GLY A 143 -19.93 -37.37 29.67
CA GLY A 143 -18.65 -37.33 28.97
C GLY A 143 -18.32 -38.57 28.14
N LYS A 144 -19.24 -39.53 28.00
CA LYS A 144 -18.99 -40.83 27.34
C LYS A 144 -19.21 -40.82 25.84
N ARG A 145 -20.12 -39.96 25.35
CA ARG A 145 -20.46 -39.84 23.93
C ARG A 145 -20.02 -38.48 23.39
N LEU A 146 -19.45 -38.48 22.20
CA LEU A 146 -19.14 -37.28 21.43
C LEU A 146 -19.99 -37.25 20.17
N VAL A 147 -20.75 -36.17 19.98
CA VAL A 147 -21.48 -35.90 18.74
C VAL A 147 -20.67 -34.91 17.93
N VAL A 148 -20.38 -35.26 16.68
CA VAL A 148 -19.69 -34.41 15.72
C VAL A 148 -20.62 -34.12 14.55
N GLY A 149 -20.88 -32.84 14.28
CA GLY A 149 -21.50 -32.42 13.03
C GLY A 149 -20.44 -32.32 11.94
N ARG A 150 -20.45 -33.25 10.98
CA ARG A 150 -19.56 -33.24 9.81
C ARG A 150 -20.37 -32.95 8.56
N SER A 151 -20.18 -31.79 7.94
CA SER A 151 -21.05 -31.34 6.85
C SER A 151 -22.51 -31.40 7.31
N ASN A 152 -23.37 -32.09 6.57
CA ASN A 152 -24.79 -32.29 6.88
C ASN A 152 -25.10 -33.62 7.61
N LEU A 153 -24.12 -34.23 8.28
CA LEU A 153 -24.28 -35.50 9.01
C LEU A 153 -23.84 -35.35 10.49
N LEU A 154 -24.57 -35.95 11.41
CA LEU A 154 -24.06 -36.18 12.77
C LEU A 154 -23.42 -37.56 12.88
N ILE A 155 -22.21 -37.62 13.43
CA ILE A 155 -21.51 -38.86 13.78
C ILE A 155 -21.36 -38.93 15.29
N ILE A 156 -21.78 -40.04 15.89
CA ILE A 156 -21.74 -40.25 17.33
C ILE A 156 -20.64 -41.26 17.63
N TYR A 157 -19.71 -40.83 18.46
CA TYR A 157 -18.57 -41.62 18.92
C TYR A 157 -18.78 -42.03 20.38
N ASN A 158 -18.46 -43.28 20.71
CA ASN A 158 -18.31 -43.74 22.08
C ASN A 158 -16.83 -43.58 22.49
N LEU A 159 -16.56 -42.67 23.42
CA LEU A 159 -15.20 -42.35 23.87
C LEU A 159 -14.62 -43.40 24.83
N GLU A 160 -15.43 -44.29 25.40
CA GLU A 160 -14.97 -45.41 26.23
C GLU A 160 -14.55 -46.62 25.39
N GLU A 161 -15.08 -46.75 24.17
CA GLU A 161 -14.79 -47.85 23.24
C GLU A 161 -13.88 -47.40 22.08
N GLU A 162 -12.70 -46.86 22.40
CA GLU A 162 -11.68 -46.45 21.42
C GLU A 162 -12.21 -45.50 20.31
N ASN A 163 -13.19 -44.65 20.64
CA ASN A 163 -13.85 -43.78 19.68
C ASN A 163 -14.55 -44.55 18.54
N LYS A 164 -15.23 -45.67 18.85
CA LYS A 164 -16.10 -46.36 17.88
C LYS A 164 -17.31 -45.49 17.53
N ILE A 165 -17.70 -45.52 16.25
CA ILE A 165 -18.94 -44.90 15.79
C ILE A 165 -20.11 -45.77 16.23
N VAL A 166 -21.00 -45.21 17.05
CA VAL A 166 -22.20 -45.89 17.57
C VAL A 166 -23.49 -45.39 16.93
N GLY A 167 -23.44 -44.31 16.15
CA GLY A 167 -24.60 -43.79 15.44
C GLY A 167 -24.24 -42.80 14.35
N ARG A 168 -25.12 -42.71 13.35
CA ARG A 168 -25.10 -41.71 12.28
C ARG A 168 -26.50 -41.15 12.13
N LEU A 169 -26.65 -39.83 12.21
CA LEU A 169 -27.96 -39.17 12.10
C LEU A 169 -27.97 -38.25 10.88
N GLU A 170 -28.89 -38.54 9.97
CA GLU A 170 -29.07 -37.88 8.69
C GLU A 170 -30.32 -36.98 8.71
N GLY A 171 -30.42 -36.04 7.76
CA GLY A 171 -31.59 -35.17 7.58
C GLY A 171 -31.28 -33.68 7.47
N HIS A 172 -30.07 -33.26 7.86
CA HIS A 172 -29.59 -31.91 7.58
C HIS A 172 -29.32 -31.74 6.07
N LEU A 173 -29.62 -30.56 5.55
CA LEU A 173 -29.47 -30.20 4.13
C LEU A 173 -28.38 -29.15 3.91
N ASP A 174 -27.95 -28.48 4.97
CA ASP A 174 -26.77 -27.61 5.02
C ASP A 174 -25.83 -28.10 6.12
N SER A 175 -24.64 -27.51 6.24
CA SER A 175 -23.71 -27.86 7.31
C SER A 175 -24.33 -27.66 8.68
N VAL A 176 -24.15 -28.66 9.55
CA VAL A 176 -24.60 -28.61 10.95
C VAL A 176 -23.93 -27.44 11.65
N GLN A 177 -24.72 -26.51 12.18
CA GLN A 177 -24.24 -25.24 12.73
C GLN A 177 -24.08 -25.27 14.25
N ALA A 178 -25.00 -25.93 14.96
CA ALA A 178 -24.95 -26.05 16.42
C ALA A 178 -25.46 -27.41 16.87
N ILE A 179 -24.94 -27.87 18.01
CA ILE A 179 -25.33 -29.11 18.68
C ILE A 179 -25.34 -28.82 20.19
N ALA A 180 -26.36 -29.29 20.91
CA ALA A 180 -26.41 -29.22 22.36
C ALA A 180 -27.08 -30.47 22.96
N TRP A 181 -26.61 -30.88 24.13
CA TRP A 181 -27.26 -31.90 24.97
C TRP A 181 -28.07 -31.24 26.08
N SER A 182 -29.19 -31.85 26.46
CA SER A 182 -29.90 -31.49 27.68
C SER A 182 -29.10 -31.91 28.91
N SER A 183 -29.27 -31.20 30.03
CA SER A 183 -28.51 -31.47 31.26
C SER A 183 -28.81 -32.85 31.85
N ASP A 184 -30.01 -33.38 31.60
CA ASP A 184 -30.44 -34.73 31.98
C ASP A 184 -29.97 -35.84 31.01
N GLY A 185 -29.38 -35.48 29.86
CA GLY A 185 -28.91 -36.41 28.84
C GLY A 185 -30.00 -37.11 28.03
N ASN A 186 -31.27 -36.76 28.24
CA ASN A 186 -32.42 -37.37 27.57
C ASN A 186 -32.63 -36.85 26.15
N TRP A 187 -32.12 -35.65 25.84
CA TRP A 187 -32.35 -34.97 24.58
C TRP A 187 -31.06 -34.46 23.96
N LEU A 188 -30.98 -34.59 22.64
CA LEU A 188 -29.97 -33.97 21.80
C LEU A 188 -30.67 -33.05 20.81
N VAL A 189 -30.18 -31.83 20.63
CA VAL A 189 -30.62 -30.93 19.56
C VAL A 189 -29.48 -30.62 18.62
N SER A 190 -29.82 -30.49 17.33
CA SER A 190 -28.89 -30.02 16.31
C SER A 190 -29.58 -29.12 15.30
N SER A 191 -28.82 -28.28 14.60
CA SER A 191 -29.38 -27.33 13.65
C SER A 191 -28.61 -27.24 12.33
N ASP A 192 -29.31 -26.78 11.29
CA ASP A 192 -28.74 -26.39 10.00
C ASP A 192 -29.42 -25.13 9.44
N TYR A 193 -29.57 -25.04 8.11
CA TYR A 193 -30.34 -24.00 7.47
C TYR A 193 -31.84 -24.16 7.72
N ARG A 194 -32.38 -23.18 8.42
CA ARG A 194 -33.80 -22.97 8.71
C ARG A 194 -34.49 -24.09 9.49
N SER A 195 -33.72 -24.97 10.16
CA SER A 195 -34.28 -26.08 10.94
C SER A 195 -33.50 -26.40 12.21
N VAL A 196 -34.24 -26.95 13.17
CA VAL A 196 -33.72 -27.58 14.39
C VAL A 196 -34.28 -29.00 14.48
N PHE A 197 -33.44 -29.95 14.84
CA PHE A 197 -33.75 -31.36 14.97
C PHE A 197 -33.63 -31.78 16.43
N LEU A 198 -34.67 -32.41 16.97
CA LEU A 198 -34.72 -32.95 18.32
C LEU A 198 -34.62 -34.48 18.25
N TRP A 199 -33.63 -35.03 18.94
CA TRP A 199 -33.33 -36.45 19.01
C TRP A 199 -33.48 -36.96 20.44
N SER A 200 -33.97 -38.19 20.59
CA SER A 200 -34.01 -38.86 21.90
C SER A 200 -32.63 -39.36 22.32
N SER A 201 -32.48 -39.81 23.57
CA SER A 201 -31.27 -40.43 24.10
C SER A 201 -30.85 -41.70 23.35
N GLU A 202 -31.80 -42.41 22.74
CA GLU A 202 -31.60 -43.53 21.80
C GLU A 202 -31.26 -43.09 20.37
N LEU A 203 -31.01 -41.79 20.16
CA LEU A 203 -30.62 -41.20 18.88
C LEU A 203 -31.68 -41.34 17.78
N LYS A 204 -32.96 -41.36 18.14
CA LYS A 204 -34.08 -41.35 17.18
C LYS A 204 -34.58 -39.92 16.97
N LEU A 205 -34.88 -39.55 15.72
CA LEU A 205 -35.50 -38.25 15.43
C LEU A 205 -36.91 -38.23 16.02
N VAL A 206 -37.14 -37.32 16.97
CA VAL A 206 -38.45 -37.12 17.60
C VAL A 206 -39.20 -35.99 16.91
N ARG A 207 -38.51 -34.90 16.55
CA ARG A 207 -39.14 -33.74 15.92
C ARG A 207 -38.17 -32.94 15.07
N GLN A 208 -38.69 -32.34 14.01
CA GLN A 208 -38.02 -31.29 13.24
C GLN A 208 -38.82 -30.00 13.33
N ILE A 209 -38.21 -28.94 13.85
CA ILE A 209 -38.76 -27.60 13.96
C ILE A 209 -38.26 -26.78 12.76
N ASN A 210 -39.17 -26.17 12.02
CA ASN A 210 -38.88 -25.33 10.85
C ASN A 210 -39.43 -23.92 11.06
N GLY A 211 -39.13 -22.99 10.15
CA GLY A 211 -39.74 -21.65 10.12
C GLY A 211 -38.79 -20.50 10.46
N PHE A 212 -37.55 -20.81 10.82
CA PHE A 212 -36.45 -19.85 10.95
C PHE A 212 -36.16 -19.12 9.62
N GLU A 213 -35.44 -18.01 9.66
CA GLU A 213 -35.18 -17.18 8.49
C GLU A 213 -33.85 -17.46 7.78
N GLY A 214 -32.89 -18.07 8.47
CA GLY A 214 -31.58 -18.45 7.91
C GLY A 214 -30.90 -19.61 8.64
N ARG A 215 -29.56 -19.57 8.74
CA ARG A 215 -28.80 -20.57 9.51
C ARG A 215 -29.11 -20.38 10.99
N VAL A 216 -29.41 -21.48 11.68
CA VAL A 216 -29.59 -21.48 13.13
C VAL A 216 -28.23 -21.78 13.77
N THR A 217 -27.54 -20.73 14.20
CA THR A 217 -26.11 -20.71 14.54
C THR A 217 -25.79 -21.09 15.98
N ALA A 218 -26.78 -21.04 16.88
CA ALA A 218 -26.59 -21.40 18.28
C ALA A 218 -27.83 -22.06 18.89
N LEU A 219 -27.58 -22.99 19.81
CA LEU A 219 -28.61 -23.75 20.53
C LEU A 219 -28.24 -23.85 22.02
N ALA A 220 -29.23 -23.73 22.90
CA ALA A 220 -29.07 -23.98 24.33
C ALA A 220 -30.38 -24.51 24.94
N PHE A 221 -30.31 -25.53 25.80
CA PHE A 221 -31.47 -25.98 26.57
C PHE A 221 -31.73 -25.09 27.77
N SER A 222 -33.01 -24.90 28.13
CA SER A 222 -33.38 -24.35 29.44
C SER A 222 -32.84 -25.23 30.57
N ALA A 223 -32.61 -24.64 31.74
CA ALA A 223 -32.01 -25.33 32.89
C ALA A 223 -32.82 -26.57 33.34
N ASP A 224 -34.14 -26.54 33.15
CA ASP A 224 -35.08 -27.63 33.44
C ASP A 224 -35.20 -28.69 32.32
N SER A 225 -34.46 -28.51 31.22
CA SER A 225 -34.52 -29.36 30.02
C SER A 225 -35.91 -29.51 29.39
N GLN A 226 -36.82 -28.55 29.60
CA GLN A 226 -38.18 -28.57 29.02
C GLN A 226 -38.33 -27.75 27.73
N SER A 227 -37.36 -26.88 27.43
CA SER A 227 -37.37 -26.04 26.23
C SER A 227 -35.98 -25.84 25.64
N VAL A 228 -35.93 -25.40 24.38
CA VAL A 228 -34.69 -25.07 23.67
C VAL A 228 -34.74 -23.65 23.15
N PHE A 229 -33.64 -22.91 23.33
CA PHE A 229 -33.37 -21.63 22.71
C PHE A 229 -32.57 -21.84 21.43
N ALA A 230 -32.97 -21.15 20.37
CA ALA A 230 -32.32 -21.17 19.08
C ALA A 230 -32.07 -19.72 18.64
N ALA A 231 -30.86 -19.45 18.14
CA ALA A 231 -30.54 -18.18 17.49
C ALA A 231 -30.48 -18.38 15.98
N ASP A 232 -31.17 -17.52 15.23
CA ASP A 232 -31.15 -17.54 13.78
C ASP A 232 -31.05 -16.13 13.19
N SER A 233 -30.50 -16.05 11.99
CA SER A 233 -30.42 -14.81 11.23
C SER A 233 -30.27 -15.10 9.74
N GLN A 234 -30.74 -14.17 8.91
CA GLN A 234 -30.23 -14.07 7.55
C GLN A 234 -28.87 -13.37 7.56
N PRO A 235 -27.94 -13.72 6.66
CA PRO A 235 -26.66 -13.03 6.58
C PRO A 235 -26.83 -11.52 6.41
N SER A 236 -26.16 -10.74 7.28
CA SER A 236 -26.23 -9.26 7.30
C SER A 236 -27.60 -8.67 7.63
N ASN A 237 -28.44 -9.41 8.36
CA ASN A 237 -29.72 -8.95 8.90
C ASN A 237 -29.77 -9.20 10.41
N LYS A 238 -30.80 -8.63 11.06
CA LYS A 238 -31.04 -8.77 12.50
C LYS A 238 -31.05 -10.23 12.97
N GLY A 239 -30.41 -10.47 14.11
CA GLY A 239 -30.38 -11.75 14.79
C GLY A 239 -31.52 -11.90 15.78
N VAL A 240 -32.22 -13.03 15.72
CA VAL A 240 -33.41 -13.33 16.52
C VAL A 240 -33.13 -14.51 17.44
N VAL A 241 -33.62 -14.43 18.68
CA VAL A 241 -33.64 -15.57 19.60
C VAL A 241 -35.08 -16.06 19.71
N ARG A 242 -35.25 -17.38 19.61
CA ARG A 242 -36.54 -18.08 19.68
C ARG A 242 -36.47 -19.18 20.74
N GLN A 243 -37.55 -19.37 21.49
CA GLN A 243 -37.66 -20.45 22.47
C GLN A 243 -38.79 -21.41 22.06
N PHE A 244 -38.53 -22.71 22.13
CA PHE A 244 -39.49 -23.76 21.78
C PHE A 244 -39.67 -24.75 22.94
N ALA A 245 -40.91 -25.06 23.29
CA ALA A 245 -41.21 -26.11 24.26
C ALA A 245 -41.00 -27.50 23.63
N LEU A 246 -40.36 -28.43 24.32
CA LEU A 246 -40.00 -29.75 23.75
C LEU A 246 -41.21 -30.67 23.58
N SER A 247 -42.18 -30.62 24.49
CA SER A 247 -43.37 -31.49 24.49
C SER A 247 -44.16 -31.39 23.18
N GLU A 248 -44.44 -30.16 22.73
CA GLU A 248 -45.28 -29.89 21.56
C GLU A 248 -44.48 -29.36 20.36
N GLY A 249 -43.25 -28.87 20.56
CA GLY A 249 -42.46 -28.19 19.52
C GLY A 249 -42.98 -26.79 19.17
N LYS A 250 -43.80 -26.18 20.04
CA LYS A 250 -44.41 -24.88 19.83
C LYS A 250 -43.43 -23.76 20.23
N GLN A 251 -43.35 -22.70 19.41
CA GLN A 251 -42.65 -21.48 19.78
C GLN A 251 -43.39 -20.79 20.94
N ILE A 252 -42.67 -20.54 22.04
CA ILE A 252 -43.21 -19.91 23.25
C ILE A 252 -42.66 -18.51 23.51
N ALA A 253 -41.53 -18.14 22.89
CA ALA A 253 -40.98 -16.79 22.93
C ALA A 253 -40.17 -16.46 21.67
N GLU A 254 -40.09 -15.18 21.32
CA GLU A 254 -39.28 -14.63 20.24
C GLU A 254 -38.93 -13.17 20.52
N TRP A 255 -37.67 -12.79 20.34
CA TRP A 255 -37.24 -11.39 20.40
C TRP A 255 -36.03 -11.11 19.51
N GLU A 256 -35.94 -9.86 19.03
CA GLU A 256 -34.78 -9.36 18.29
C GLU A 256 -33.66 -9.03 19.28
N ALA A 257 -32.52 -9.73 19.17
CA ALA A 257 -31.42 -9.56 20.11
C ALA A 257 -30.26 -8.72 19.53
N HIS A 258 -30.01 -8.82 18.23
CA HIS A 258 -28.87 -8.15 17.58
C HIS A 258 -29.24 -7.56 16.21
N GLN A 259 -28.52 -6.52 15.79
CA GLN A 259 -28.70 -5.90 14.46
C GLN A 259 -27.99 -6.67 13.33
N ASP A 260 -27.16 -7.64 13.68
CA ASP A 260 -26.52 -8.61 12.78
C ASP A 260 -26.65 -10.03 13.37
N SER A 261 -26.08 -11.03 12.70
CA SER A 261 -26.09 -12.43 13.10
C SER A 261 -25.64 -12.67 14.55
N ILE A 262 -26.31 -13.60 15.23
CA ILE A 262 -25.89 -14.12 16.53
C ILE A 262 -25.00 -15.34 16.28
N TYR A 263 -23.86 -15.44 16.97
CA TYR A 263 -22.93 -16.58 16.80
C TYR A 263 -22.96 -17.56 17.97
N ASP A 264 -23.42 -17.13 19.15
CA ASP A 264 -23.46 -17.99 20.33
C ASP A 264 -24.52 -17.58 21.35
N LEU A 265 -24.95 -18.56 22.14
CA LEU A 265 -25.89 -18.42 23.24
C LEU A 265 -25.35 -19.14 24.48
N SER A 266 -25.52 -18.53 25.64
CA SER A 266 -25.20 -19.16 26.93
C SER A 266 -26.30 -18.87 27.95
N ILE A 267 -26.73 -19.88 28.71
CA ILE A 267 -27.72 -19.72 29.79
C ILE A 267 -26.99 -19.74 31.13
N SER A 268 -27.40 -18.87 32.05
CA SER A 268 -26.85 -18.87 33.41
C SER A 268 -27.25 -20.12 34.19
N LYS A 269 -26.42 -20.57 35.13
CA LYS A 269 -26.65 -21.78 35.93
C LYS A 269 -27.97 -21.75 36.73
N ASP A 270 -28.44 -20.55 37.10
CA ASP A 270 -29.72 -20.32 37.77
C ASP A 270 -30.94 -20.34 36.83
N GLY A 271 -30.74 -20.43 35.51
CA GLY A 271 -31.79 -20.44 34.50
C GLY A 271 -32.54 -19.11 34.33
N GLN A 272 -32.06 -18.01 34.90
CA GLN A 272 -32.77 -16.72 34.88
C GLN A 272 -32.32 -15.77 33.75
N LYS A 273 -31.12 -16.00 33.19
CA LYS A 273 -30.51 -15.11 32.19
C LYS A 273 -30.01 -15.89 30.99
N ILE A 274 -30.02 -15.22 29.84
CA ILE A 274 -29.38 -15.69 28.61
C ILE A 274 -28.44 -14.62 28.08
N ALA A 275 -27.26 -15.01 27.63
CA ALA A 275 -26.28 -14.15 27.00
C ALA A 275 -26.17 -14.47 25.51
N THR A 276 -26.04 -13.44 24.68
CA THR A 276 -26.00 -13.51 23.22
C THR A 276 -24.72 -12.84 22.70
N ALA A 277 -24.02 -13.49 21.77
CA ALA A 277 -22.84 -12.97 21.08
C ALA A 277 -23.20 -12.50 19.66
N GLY A 278 -22.97 -11.23 19.35
CA GLY A 278 -23.44 -10.61 18.10
C GLY A 278 -22.36 -10.24 17.09
N GLY A 279 -22.72 -10.31 15.81
CA GLY A 279 -21.97 -9.74 14.69
C GLY A 279 -21.97 -8.22 14.63
N ASP A 280 -22.83 -7.57 15.42
CA ASP A 280 -22.83 -6.13 15.68
C ASP A 280 -21.77 -5.71 16.71
N GLU A 281 -20.74 -6.55 16.92
CA GLU A 281 -19.55 -6.32 17.77
C GLU A 281 -19.84 -6.24 19.28
N VAL A 282 -21.05 -6.63 19.68
CA VAL A 282 -21.55 -6.47 21.05
C VAL A 282 -22.00 -7.80 21.62
N ALA A 283 -21.80 -7.98 22.93
CA ALA A 283 -22.45 -9.04 23.71
C ALA A 283 -23.60 -8.46 24.54
N ARG A 284 -24.73 -9.15 24.61
CA ARG A 284 -25.90 -8.73 25.40
C ARG A 284 -26.33 -9.82 26.38
N VAL A 285 -26.88 -9.41 27.51
CA VAL A 285 -27.47 -10.31 28.52
C VAL A 285 -28.93 -9.92 28.72
N TRP A 286 -29.81 -10.91 28.73
CA TRP A 286 -31.26 -10.76 28.76
C TRP A 286 -31.86 -11.48 29.97
N GLY A 287 -32.93 -10.93 30.53
CA GLY A 287 -33.75 -11.61 31.52
C GLY A 287 -34.74 -12.55 30.84
N LEU A 288 -34.78 -13.82 31.25
CA LEU A 288 -35.68 -14.79 30.63
C LEU A 288 -37.16 -14.61 31.04
N GLY A 289 -37.43 -13.91 32.14
CA GLY A 289 -38.79 -13.63 32.60
C GLY A 289 -39.54 -12.59 31.76
N ASP A 290 -38.85 -11.56 31.26
CA ASP A 290 -39.45 -10.44 30.54
C ASP A 290 -38.83 -10.17 29.15
N GLN A 291 -37.80 -10.93 28.78
CA GLN A 291 -37.07 -10.84 27.50
C GLN A 291 -36.45 -9.46 27.25
N LYS A 292 -36.12 -8.73 28.31
CA LYS A 292 -35.48 -7.41 28.21
C LYS A 292 -33.97 -7.49 28.39
N PRO A 293 -33.21 -6.60 27.72
CA PRO A 293 -31.77 -6.52 27.89
C PRO A 293 -31.44 -5.96 29.29
N ILE A 294 -30.66 -6.72 30.06
CA ILE A 294 -30.15 -6.36 31.39
C ILE A 294 -28.78 -5.66 31.26
N ALA A 295 -27.95 -6.10 30.32
CA ALA A 295 -26.62 -5.54 30.09
C ALA A 295 -26.20 -5.65 28.61
N THR A 296 -25.38 -4.68 28.20
CA THR A 296 -24.74 -4.59 26.89
C THR A 296 -23.25 -4.35 27.13
N PHE A 297 -22.39 -5.14 26.49
CA PHE A 297 -20.93 -5.07 26.64
C PHE A 297 -20.29 -4.65 25.32
N GLU A 298 -19.72 -3.44 25.33
CA GLU A 298 -19.06 -2.80 24.20
C GLU A 298 -17.55 -2.71 24.50
N GLY A 299 -16.71 -3.22 23.60
CA GLY A 299 -15.26 -3.17 23.79
C GLY A 299 -14.46 -4.00 22.79
N HIS A 300 -15.09 -5.00 22.17
CA HIS A 300 -14.51 -5.67 21.01
C HIS A 300 -14.46 -4.73 19.80
N GLN A 301 -13.51 -4.96 18.90
CA GLN A 301 -13.35 -4.23 17.63
C GLN A 301 -13.75 -5.07 16.41
N GLY A 302 -14.54 -6.12 16.65
CA GLY A 302 -15.02 -7.05 15.64
C GLY A 302 -16.09 -7.99 16.19
N PRO A 303 -16.76 -8.77 15.32
CA PRO A 303 -17.83 -9.69 15.69
C PRO A 303 -17.52 -10.55 16.92
N VAL A 304 -18.45 -10.61 17.88
CA VAL A 304 -18.31 -11.49 19.05
C VAL A 304 -18.77 -12.89 18.65
N TYR A 305 -17.84 -13.83 18.58
CA TYR A 305 -18.11 -15.19 18.11
C TYR A 305 -18.60 -16.12 19.21
N SER A 306 -18.19 -15.93 20.46
CA SER A 306 -18.55 -16.85 21.53
C SER A 306 -18.64 -16.20 22.90
N ILE A 307 -19.46 -16.81 23.76
CA ILE A 307 -19.83 -16.27 25.07
C ILE A 307 -20.07 -17.38 26.08
N ALA A 308 -19.68 -17.17 27.34
CA ALA A 308 -20.05 -18.07 28.43
C ALA A 308 -20.14 -17.36 29.77
N PHE A 309 -21.10 -17.79 30.59
CA PHE A 309 -21.20 -17.41 32.00
C PHE A 309 -20.14 -18.13 32.86
N SER A 310 -19.69 -17.46 33.92
CA SER A 310 -19.01 -18.14 35.03
C SER A 310 -19.99 -19.04 35.79
N GLY A 311 -19.46 -20.03 36.51
CA GLY A 311 -20.29 -21.00 37.27
C GLY A 311 -21.20 -20.35 38.32
N ASP A 312 -20.84 -19.17 38.84
CA ASP A 312 -21.63 -18.38 39.79
C ASP A 312 -22.57 -17.35 39.13
N GLY A 313 -22.54 -17.23 37.79
CA GLY A 313 -23.36 -16.30 37.03
C GLY A 313 -23.08 -14.82 37.30
N LYS A 314 -21.92 -14.46 37.87
CA LYS A 314 -21.50 -13.07 38.14
C LYS A 314 -20.61 -12.48 37.06
N GLN A 315 -19.95 -13.31 36.27
CA GLN A 315 -19.02 -12.90 35.23
C GLN A 315 -19.43 -13.46 33.87
N LEU A 316 -18.92 -12.81 32.83
CA LEU A 316 -19.18 -13.17 31.44
C LEU A 316 -17.85 -13.15 30.67
N ALA A 317 -17.54 -14.23 29.96
CA ALA A 317 -16.40 -14.28 29.05
C ALA A 317 -16.90 -14.10 27.62
N THR A 318 -16.20 -13.28 26.83
CA THR A 318 -16.50 -13.05 25.41
C THR A 318 -15.24 -13.24 24.57
N ALA A 319 -15.41 -13.84 23.39
CA ALA A 319 -14.37 -14.08 22.40
C ALA A 319 -14.78 -13.49 21.05
N SER A 320 -13.85 -12.91 20.31
CA SER A 320 -14.14 -12.14 19.10
C SER A 320 -13.16 -12.40 17.96
N ALA A 321 -13.60 -12.01 16.77
CA ALA A 321 -12.80 -11.86 15.55
C ALA A 321 -11.61 -10.89 15.73
N ASP A 322 -11.61 -10.03 16.75
CA ASP A 322 -10.50 -9.10 17.05
C ASP A 322 -9.28 -9.76 17.75
N HIS A 323 -9.29 -11.09 17.84
CA HIS A 323 -8.26 -11.93 18.47
C HIS A 323 -8.20 -11.81 19.99
N GLN A 324 -9.25 -11.29 20.63
CA GLN A 324 -9.27 -11.09 22.07
C GLN A 324 -10.25 -12.02 22.78
N LEU A 325 -9.86 -12.40 24.00
CA LEU A 325 -10.73 -12.94 25.03
C LEU A 325 -10.85 -11.88 26.14
N LEU A 326 -12.08 -11.45 26.42
CA LEU A 326 -12.40 -10.50 27.47
C LEU A 326 -13.26 -11.15 28.56
N VAL A 327 -13.04 -10.75 29.81
CA VAL A 327 -13.88 -11.16 30.95
C VAL A 327 -14.47 -9.92 31.60
N TRP A 328 -15.78 -9.95 31.81
CA TRP A 328 -16.59 -8.84 32.30
C TRP A 328 -17.21 -9.17 33.64
N ASP A 329 -17.32 -8.16 34.50
CA ASP A 329 -18.17 -8.23 35.67
C ASP A 329 -19.60 -7.81 35.28
N LEU A 330 -20.59 -8.67 35.50
CA LEU A 330 -21.97 -8.41 35.05
C LEU A 330 -22.64 -7.27 35.83
N LYS A 331 -22.21 -7.00 37.07
CA LYS A 331 -22.83 -5.99 37.93
C LYS A 331 -22.36 -4.59 37.56
N THR A 332 -21.05 -4.41 37.45
CA THR A 332 -20.39 -3.13 37.15
C THR A 332 -20.31 -2.85 35.65
N LYS A 333 -20.44 -3.89 34.82
CA LYS A 333 -20.26 -3.85 33.36
C LYS A 333 -18.84 -3.50 32.93
N LEU A 334 -17.87 -3.62 33.83
CA LEU A 334 -16.47 -3.29 33.57
C LEU A 334 -15.70 -4.52 33.09
N LYS A 335 -14.74 -4.27 32.19
CA LYS A 335 -13.75 -5.23 31.75
C LYS A 335 -12.80 -5.53 32.92
N MET A 336 -12.68 -6.79 33.30
CA MET A 336 -11.80 -7.27 34.37
C MET A 336 -10.51 -7.91 33.85
N THR A 337 -10.61 -8.60 32.71
CA THR A 337 -9.49 -9.33 32.11
C THR A 337 -9.47 -9.14 30.60
N GLU A 338 -8.26 -9.10 30.05
CA GLU A 338 -8.00 -9.00 28.62
C GLU A 338 -6.82 -9.90 28.26
N VAL A 339 -7.03 -10.78 27.27
CA VAL A 339 -6.02 -11.71 26.75
C VAL A 339 -5.85 -11.46 25.25
N ARG A 340 -4.60 -11.20 24.83
CA ARG A 340 -4.22 -10.86 23.43
C ARG A 340 -3.14 -11.80 22.86
N THR A 341 -3.14 -13.08 23.25
CA THR A 341 -2.09 -14.04 22.83
C THR A 341 -2.47 -14.85 21.57
N HIS A 342 -3.70 -14.72 21.11
CA HIS A 342 -4.21 -15.38 19.90
C HIS A 342 -3.66 -14.71 18.63
N LYS A 343 -3.43 -15.50 17.57
CA LYS A 343 -2.93 -15.02 16.27
C LYS A 343 -4.02 -14.95 15.19
N GLY A 344 -5.27 -15.22 15.55
CA GLY A 344 -6.47 -15.19 14.72
C GLY A 344 -7.71 -15.03 15.59
N GLY A 345 -8.89 -14.99 14.98
CA GLY A 345 -10.17 -14.85 15.68
C GLY A 345 -10.39 -15.98 16.68
N VAL A 346 -10.94 -15.64 17.85
CA VAL A 346 -11.28 -16.62 18.89
C VAL A 346 -12.70 -17.09 18.63
N THR A 347 -12.85 -18.29 18.06
CA THR A 347 -14.10 -18.76 17.44
C THR A 347 -15.09 -19.36 18.43
N LYS A 348 -14.60 -20.04 19.47
CA LYS A 348 -15.43 -20.69 20.47
C LYS A 348 -14.76 -20.66 21.83
N LEU A 349 -15.54 -20.50 22.90
CA LEU A 349 -15.06 -20.60 24.27
C LEU A 349 -15.98 -21.47 25.14
N LYS A 350 -15.43 -22.07 26.19
CA LYS A 350 -16.15 -22.76 27.26
C LYS A 350 -15.55 -22.38 28.61
N TRP A 351 -16.41 -22.14 29.59
CA TRP A 351 -16.00 -21.90 30.97
C TRP A 351 -16.34 -23.12 31.83
N VAL A 352 -15.33 -23.75 32.44
CA VAL A 352 -15.46 -25.00 33.21
C VAL A 352 -14.84 -24.88 34.60
N SER A 353 -14.96 -25.96 35.39
CA SER A 353 -14.38 -26.10 36.73
C SER A 353 -14.85 -25.03 37.72
N GLU A 354 -16.17 -24.81 37.79
CA GLU A 354 -16.83 -23.80 38.65
C GLU A 354 -16.25 -22.38 38.44
N GLY A 355 -15.95 -22.02 37.19
CA GLY A 355 -15.50 -20.66 36.84
C GLY A 355 -13.97 -20.44 36.91
N LYS A 356 -13.16 -21.48 37.10
CA LYS A 356 -11.69 -21.33 37.23
C LYS A 356 -10.91 -21.48 35.92
N THR A 357 -11.52 -22.04 34.89
CA THR A 357 -10.80 -22.39 33.64
C THR A 357 -11.62 -22.01 32.41
N ILE A 358 -10.99 -21.28 31.48
CA ILE A 358 -11.56 -20.97 30.17
C ILE A 358 -10.79 -21.73 29.10
N VAL A 359 -11.50 -22.47 28.26
CA VAL A 359 -10.94 -23.14 27.09
C VAL A 359 -11.41 -22.42 25.85
N THR A 360 -10.51 -22.15 24.90
CA THR A 360 -10.82 -21.44 23.65
C THR A 360 -10.35 -22.22 22.42
N ALA A 361 -11.10 -22.12 21.33
CA ALA A 361 -10.69 -22.45 19.98
C ALA A 361 -10.32 -21.16 19.21
N CYS A 362 -9.45 -21.30 18.22
CA CYS A 362 -8.89 -20.17 17.49
C CYS A 362 -8.68 -20.52 16.01
N GLU A 363 -8.80 -19.51 15.16
CA GLU A 363 -8.49 -19.60 13.72
C GLU A 363 -7.00 -19.91 13.47
N ASP A 364 -6.11 -19.66 14.42
CA ASP A 364 -4.70 -20.09 14.30
C ASP A 364 -4.48 -21.61 14.46
N GLY A 365 -5.57 -22.38 14.61
CA GLY A 365 -5.56 -23.83 14.72
C GLY A 365 -5.21 -24.36 16.11
N ILE A 366 -5.03 -23.47 17.09
CA ILE A 366 -4.57 -23.85 18.44
C ILE A 366 -5.69 -23.64 19.45
N ALA A 367 -6.10 -24.73 20.10
CA ALA A 367 -6.93 -24.66 21.30
C ALA A 367 -6.08 -24.27 22.51
N ARG A 368 -6.61 -23.42 23.40
CA ARG A 368 -5.90 -22.88 24.57
C ARG A 368 -6.71 -23.04 25.84
N VAL A 369 -6.01 -23.35 26.92
CA VAL A 369 -6.55 -23.42 28.28
C VAL A 369 -5.98 -22.27 29.10
N PHE A 370 -6.85 -21.45 29.69
CA PHE A 370 -6.52 -20.34 30.55
C PHE A 370 -6.93 -20.63 31.99
N THR A 371 -5.97 -20.48 32.90
CA THR A 371 -6.15 -20.63 34.35
C THR A 371 -5.60 -19.39 35.06
N GLU A 372 -5.85 -19.26 36.37
CA GLU A 372 -5.30 -18.17 37.20
C GLU A 372 -5.66 -16.78 36.61
N ILE A 373 -6.92 -16.61 36.21
CA ILE A 373 -7.44 -15.37 35.62
C ILE A 373 -7.41 -14.26 36.66
N LYS A 374 -6.69 -13.16 36.37
CA LYS A 374 -6.51 -12.02 37.28
C LYS A 374 -7.33 -10.80 36.85
N THR A 375 -7.91 -10.13 37.82
CA THR A 375 -8.60 -8.83 37.67
C THR A 375 -7.57 -7.69 37.66
N HIS A 376 -7.71 -6.75 36.73
CA HIS A 376 -6.91 -5.51 36.71
C HIS A 376 -7.77 -4.33 36.25
N ASP A 377 -7.37 -3.12 36.64
CA ASP A 377 -8.08 -1.84 36.44
C ASP A 377 -7.76 -1.16 35.08
N GLY A 378 -7.16 -1.89 34.14
CA GLY A 378 -6.94 -1.42 32.76
C GLY A 378 -5.61 -0.69 32.48
N ALA A 379 -4.68 -0.62 33.44
CA ALA A 379 -3.41 0.10 33.27
C ALA A 379 -2.18 -0.75 32.86
N SER A 380 -2.23 -2.08 32.91
CA SER A 380 -1.05 -2.95 32.73
C SER A 380 -1.01 -3.70 31.39
N ARG A 381 0.20 -3.86 30.83
CA ARG A 381 0.48 -4.57 29.56
C ARG A 381 0.98 -6.02 29.77
N SER A 382 0.88 -6.58 30.97
CA SER A 382 1.41 -7.91 31.32
C SER A 382 0.33 -9.00 31.30
N SER A 383 0.73 -10.28 31.16
CA SER A 383 -0.19 -11.42 31.02
C SER A 383 -1.14 -11.56 32.20
N THR A 384 -2.45 -11.53 31.93
CA THR A 384 -3.55 -11.49 32.90
C THR A 384 -4.14 -12.87 33.22
N ALA A 385 -3.70 -13.91 32.51
CA ALA A 385 -4.03 -15.31 32.74
C ALA A 385 -2.85 -16.20 32.36
N LYS A 386 -2.78 -17.40 32.95
CA LYS A 386 -1.79 -18.41 32.60
C LYS A 386 -2.30 -19.23 31.42
N GLU A 387 -1.57 -19.19 30.30
CA GLU A 387 -1.90 -19.90 29.07
C GLU A 387 -1.23 -21.27 29.00
N ARG A 388 -1.99 -22.27 28.52
CA ARG A 388 -1.47 -23.54 28.03
C ARG A 388 -2.02 -23.79 26.62
N LYS A 389 -1.13 -24.04 25.66
CA LYS A 389 -1.49 -24.43 24.28
C LYS A 389 -1.70 -25.94 24.19
N LEU A 390 -2.77 -26.35 23.52
CA LEU A 390 -3.03 -27.75 23.19
C LEU A 390 -2.48 -28.04 21.79
N ILE A 391 -1.44 -28.87 21.72
CA ILE A 391 -0.77 -29.23 20.46
C ILE A 391 -1.63 -30.28 19.74
N GLY A 392 -1.80 -30.15 18.42
CA GLY A 392 -2.45 -31.18 17.58
C GLY A 392 -3.18 -30.61 16.36
N GLY A 393 -3.70 -29.39 16.43
CA GLY A 393 -4.42 -28.76 15.32
C GLY A 393 -3.51 -28.10 14.28
N ASP A 394 -3.90 -28.17 13.02
CA ASP A 394 -3.18 -27.64 11.85
C ASP A 394 -4.05 -26.74 10.94
N ASP A 395 -5.33 -26.52 11.30
CA ASP A 395 -6.31 -25.73 10.55
C ASP A 395 -7.32 -25.02 11.48
N TRP A 396 -8.10 -24.07 10.95
CA TRP A 396 -9.00 -23.21 11.73
C TRP A 396 -9.97 -24.02 12.59
N LEU A 397 -9.91 -23.84 13.91
CA LEU A 397 -10.84 -24.48 14.84
C LEU A 397 -12.13 -23.64 14.90
N HIS A 398 -13.29 -24.27 14.71
CA HIS A 398 -14.60 -23.60 14.76
C HIS A 398 -15.43 -23.99 15.97
N ALA A 399 -15.26 -25.22 16.46
CA ALA A 399 -16.05 -25.75 17.56
C ALA A 399 -15.15 -26.19 18.69
N ILE A 400 -15.61 -26.02 19.93
CA ILE A 400 -14.99 -26.60 21.11
C ILE A 400 -16.04 -27.01 22.12
N ASP A 401 -15.82 -28.14 22.76
CA ASP A 401 -16.59 -28.56 23.92
C ASP A 401 -15.70 -29.24 24.96
N VAL A 402 -16.16 -29.24 26.20
CA VAL A 402 -15.37 -29.71 27.35
C VAL A 402 -16.27 -30.51 28.28
N SER A 403 -15.78 -31.66 28.77
CA SER A 403 -16.51 -32.46 29.75
C SER A 403 -16.71 -31.68 31.06
N SER A 404 -17.74 -32.04 31.82
CA SER A 404 -18.12 -31.38 33.07
C SER A 404 -16.99 -31.35 34.11
N ASP A 405 -16.13 -32.37 34.13
CA ASP A 405 -14.94 -32.46 34.97
C ASP A 405 -13.73 -31.63 34.46
N GLY A 406 -13.81 -31.07 33.25
CA GLY A 406 -12.75 -30.29 32.61
C GLY A 406 -11.61 -31.12 32.01
N ASN A 407 -11.67 -32.46 32.08
CA ASN A 407 -10.54 -33.32 31.72
C ASN A 407 -10.51 -33.68 30.22
N THR A 408 -11.66 -33.72 29.55
CA THR A 408 -11.77 -34.05 28.13
C THR A 408 -12.13 -32.79 27.35
N ILE A 409 -11.28 -32.40 26.41
CA ILE A 409 -11.48 -31.26 25.51
C ILE A 409 -11.56 -31.80 24.09
N VAL A 410 -12.56 -31.35 23.34
CA VAL A 410 -12.74 -31.72 21.94
C VAL A 410 -12.84 -30.45 21.09
N ALA A 411 -12.19 -30.41 19.94
CA ALA A 411 -12.29 -29.29 19.01
C ALA A 411 -12.42 -29.75 17.56
N GLY A 412 -13.30 -29.12 16.79
CA GLY A 412 -13.52 -29.40 15.37
C GLY A 412 -12.94 -28.31 14.47
N ASN A 413 -12.37 -28.69 13.33
CA ASN A 413 -11.83 -27.78 12.32
C ASN A 413 -12.64 -27.74 11.01
N HIS A 414 -12.31 -26.81 10.13
CA HIS A 414 -12.97 -26.66 8.83
C HIS A 414 -12.67 -27.81 7.85
N SER A 415 -11.57 -28.53 8.03
CA SER A 415 -11.21 -29.72 7.25
C SER A 415 -11.99 -30.99 7.66
N GLY A 416 -12.81 -30.91 8.71
CA GLY A 416 -13.62 -32.04 9.21
C GLY A 416 -12.94 -32.90 10.27
N GLU A 417 -11.70 -32.58 10.64
CA GLU A 417 -10.98 -33.24 11.72
C GLU A 417 -11.53 -32.78 13.08
N VAL A 418 -11.54 -33.71 14.03
CA VAL A 418 -11.86 -33.44 15.43
C VAL A 418 -10.72 -33.92 16.30
N PHE A 419 -10.16 -33.02 17.08
CA PHE A 419 -9.03 -33.27 17.96
C PHE A 419 -9.54 -33.52 19.38
N LEU A 420 -9.01 -34.56 20.03
CA LEU A 420 -9.37 -34.95 21.39
C LEU A 420 -8.15 -34.82 22.29
N TRP A 421 -8.31 -34.10 23.39
CA TRP A 421 -7.33 -34.01 24.45
C TRP A 421 -7.92 -34.54 25.75
N LYS A 422 -7.15 -35.35 26.47
CA LYS A 422 -7.46 -35.78 27.84
C LYS A 422 -6.35 -35.33 28.77
N ASN A 423 -6.71 -34.66 29.87
CA ASN A 423 -5.76 -34.04 30.80
C ASN A 423 -4.75 -33.12 30.08
N ASN A 424 -5.23 -32.34 29.11
CA ASN A 424 -4.44 -31.45 28.24
C ASN A 424 -3.40 -32.15 27.34
N LYS A 425 -3.46 -33.48 27.18
CA LYS A 425 -2.61 -34.25 26.25
C LYS A 425 -3.44 -34.72 25.07
N HIS A 426 -2.93 -34.59 23.86
CA HIS A 426 -3.59 -35.05 22.65
C HIS A 426 -3.65 -36.59 22.65
N ILE A 427 -4.84 -37.16 22.47
CA ILE A 427 -5.07 -38.60 22.52
C ILE A 427 -5.57 -39.19 21.20
N ALA A 428 -6.30 -38.41 20.38
CA ALA A 428 -6.83 -38.88 19.12
C ALA A 428 -7.19 -37.73 18.17
N THR A 429 -7.09 -37.98 16.87
CA THR A 429 -7.65 -37.13 15.80
C THR A 429 -8.65 -37.94 15.01
N LEU A 430 -9.93 -37.60 15.12
CA LEU A 430 -10.99 -38.23 14.35
C LEU A 430 -11.04 -37.54 12.99
N SER A 431 -10.61 -38.24 11.94
CA SER A 431 -10.59 -37.73 10.56
C SER A 431 -11.85 -38.14 9.78
N PRO A 432 -12.26 -37.39 8.73
CA PRO A 432 -13.28 -37.82 7.79
C PRO A 432 -12.83 -39.09 7.04
N THR A 433 -13.79 -39.94 6.67
CA THR A 433 -13.53 -41.23 6.00
C THR A 433 -13.16 -41.06 4.52
N ILE A 434 -13.50 -39.90 3.93
CA ILE A 434 -13.11 -39.51 2.58
C ILE A 434 -11.73 -38.85 2.66
N LYS A 435 -10.72 -39.37 1.93
CA LYS A 435 -9.39 -38.74 1.84
C LYS A 435 -9.53 -37.31 1.32
N LYS A 436 -8.75 -36.38 1.89
CA LYS A 436 -8.66 -34.92 1.56
C LYS A 436 -8.54 -34.59 0.05
N SER A 437 -8.33 -35.56 -0.87
CA SER A 437 -7.86 -35.33 -2.24
C SER A 437 -8.86 -35.56 -3.39
N GLN A 438 -10.16 -35.77 -3.15
CA GLN A 438 -11.15 -35.87 -4.24
C GLN A 438 -12.18 -34.76 -4.15
N ALA A 439 -11.73 -33.53 -4.38
CA ALA A 439 -12.64 -32.52 -4.91
C ALA A 439 -12.95 -32.90 -6.36
N SER A 440 -14.23 -32.97 -6.72
CA SER A 440 -14.70 -33.44 -8.03
C SER A 440 -14.78 -32.33 -9.09
N GLY A 441 -14.38 -31.10 -8.75
CA GLY A 441 -14.48 -29.94 -9.62
C GLY A 441 -13.21 -29.62 -10.41
N GLU A 442 -13.36 -28.94 -11.55
CA GLU A 442 -12.25 -28.51 -12.40
C GLU A 442 -11.67 -27.15 -11.97
N MET A 443 -12.44 -26.31 -11.27
CA MET A 443 -12.03 -24.95 -10.91
C MET A 443 -11.22 -24.91 -9.62
N SER A 444 -10.26 -23.97 -9.57
CA SER A 444 -9.51 -23.67 -8.35
C SER A 444 -9.54 -22.18 -8.02
N PHE A 445 -9.27 -21.87 -6.74
CA PHE A 445 -9.19 -20.49 -6.29
C PHE A 445 -8.06 -19.75 -7.01
N LEU A 446 -6.85 -20.33 -7.06
CA LEU A 446 -5.69 -19.66 -7.65
C LEU A 446 -5.84 -19.39 -9.14
N LYS A 447 -6.31 -20.37 -9.91
CA LYS A 447 -6.33 -20.29 -11.37
C LYS A 447 -7.53 -19.52 -11.92
N ASP A 448 -8.70 -19.68 -11.31
CA ASP A 448 -9.97 -19.21 -11.90
C ASP A 448 -10.62 -18.08 -11.10
N VAL A 449 -10.64 -18.16 -9.76
CA VAL A 449 -11.34 -17.17 -8.92
C VAL A 449 -10.47 -15.95 -8.60
N LEU A 450 -9.20 -16.15 -8.29
CA LEU A 450 -8.27 -15.09 -7.93
C LEU A 450 -8.14 -14.03 -9.02
N PRO A 451 -8.02 -14.37 -10.32
CA PRO A 451 -7.99 -13.37 -11.38
C PRO A 451 -9.30 -12.57 -11.46
N VAL A 452 -10.44 -13.20 -11.21
CA VAL A 452 -11.75 -12.53 -11.19
C VAL A 452 -11.83 -11.52 -10.05
N LEU A 453 -11.42 -11.89 -8.83
CA LEU A 453 -11.46 -11.00 -7.67
C LEU A 453 -10.46 -9.84 -7.80
N ASN A 454 -9.27 -10.11 -8.33
CA ASN A 454 -8.26 -9.08 -8.61
C ASN A 454 -8.77 -8.10 -9.67
N LYS A 455 -9.33 -8.61 -10.77
CA LYS A 455 -9.90 -7.77 -11.84
C LYS A 455 -11.08 -6.93 -11.34
N ALA A 456 -11.90 -7.48 -10.45
CA ALA A 456 -13.01 -6.78 -9.80
C ALA A 456 -12.54 -5.74 -8.76
N GLY A 457 -11.25 -5.73 -8.40
CA GLY A 457 -10.68 -4.81 -7.42
C GLY A 457 -11.02 -5.15 -5.97
N CYS A 458 -11.44 -6.39 -5.67
CA CYS A 458 -11.84 -6.80 -4.31
C CYS A 458 -10.65 -6.77 -3.33
N SER A 459 -9.46 -7.15 -3.80
CA SER A 459 -8.17 -7.17 -3.08
C SER A 459 -7.37 -5.86 -3.23
N ALA A 460 -7.99 -4.78 -3.72
CA ALA A 460 -7.35 -3.47 -3.79
C ALA A 460 -7.36 -2.76 -2.43
N GLY A 461 -6.37 -1.90 -2.17
CA GLY A 461 -6.26 -1.14 -0.92
C GLY A 461 -7.42 -0.16 -0.65
N SER A 462 -8.23 0.14 -1.67
CA SER A 462 -9.49 0.89 -1.51
C SER A 462 -10.67 0.05 -1.02
N CYS A 463 -10.56 -1.29 -1.02
CA CYS A 463 -11.61 -2.25 -0.66
C CYS A 463 -11.20 -3.13 0.52
N HIS A 464 -11.20 -4.46 0.37
CA HIS A 464 -10.96 -5.41 1.47
C HIS A 464 -9.50 -5.58 1.84
N ALA A 465 -8.57 -4.99 1.07
CA ALA A 465 -7.14 -4.99 1.39
C ALA A 465 -6.66 -3.74 2.15
N LYS A 466 -7.56 -3.09 2.87
CA LYS A 466 -7.19 -2.12 3.91
C LYS A 466 -6.49 -2.85 5.07
N PRO A 467 -5.61 -2.18 5.85
CA PRO A 467 -4.89 -2.81 6.95
C PRO A 467 -5.80 -3.56 7.93
N GLU A 468 -6.97 -3.02 8.26
CA GLU A 468 -7.97 -3.63 9.15
C GLU A 468 -9.02 -4.48 8.41
N GLY A 469 -8.94 -4.58 7.08
CA GLY A 469 -10.04 -5.05 6.23
C GLY A 469 -11.22 -4.07 6.19
N GLN A 470 -12.42 -4.59 5.88
CA GLN A 470 -13.67 -3.82 5.99
C GLN A 470 -14.79 -4.69 6.57
N HIS A 471 -15.42 -4.24 7.66
CA HIS A 471 -16.55 -4.91 8.32
C HIS A 471 -16.31 -6.40 8.58
N GLY A 472 -15.13 -6.71 9.14
CA GLY A 472 -14.70 -8.08 9.44
C GLY A 472 -14.35 -8.92 8.22
N PHE A 473 -14.17 -8.34 7.02
CA PHE A 473 -13.65 -9.05 5.84
C PHE A 473 -12.32 -8.44 5.36
N SER A 474 -11.25 -9.23 5.45
CA SER A 474 -9.90 -8.81 5.08
C SER A 474 -9.36 -9.69 3.95
N LEU A 475 -8.89 -9.07 2.88
CA LEU A 475 -8.10 -9.71 1.83
C LEU A 475 -6.70 -9.12 1.83
N SER A 476 -5.73 -9.90 1.39
CA SER A 476 -4.35 -9.46 1.21
C SER A 476 -4.24 -8.51 0.01
N VAL A 477 -3.34 -7.52 0.10
CA VAL A 477 -3.15 -6.49 -0.94
C VAL A 477 -2.70 -7.14 -2.24
N PHE A 478 -3.47 -6.95 -3.32
CA PHE A 478 -3.25 -7.60 -4.62
C PHE A 478 -3.18 -9.14 -4.55
N SER A 479 -3.83 -9.70 -3.53
CA SER A 479 -3.86 -11.14 -3.26
C SER A 479 -2.47 -11.79 -3.12
N TYR A 480 -1.59 -11.13 -2.34
CA TYR A 480 -0.26 -11.66 -2.07
C TYR A 480 -0.27 -12.92 -1.19
N ASP A 481 -1.20 -13.03 -0.23
CA ASP A 481 -1.42 -14.19 0.62
C ASP A 481 -2.71 -14.89 0.19
N THR A 482 -2.61 -15.57 -0.94
CA THR A 482 -3.74 -16.23 -1.59
C THR A 482 -4.39 -17.31 -0.72
N ARG A 483 -3.62 -17.96 0.17
CA ARG A 483 -4.16 -18.97 1.08
C ARG A 483 -4.96 -18.32 2.21
N LYS A 484 -4.47 -17.22 2.78
CA LYS A 484 -5.27 -16.42 3.72
C LYS A 484 -6.54 -15.91 3.03
N ASP A 485 -6.44 -15.31 1.85
CA ASP A 485 -7.60 -14.79 1.09
C ASP A 485 -8.67 -15.86 0.86
N TRP A 486 -8.23 -17.05 0.46
CA TRP A 486 -9.10 -18.20 0.28
C TRP A 486 -9.81 -18.56 1.59
N LYS A 487 -9.09 -18.67 2.71
CA LYS A 487 -9.67 -18.96 4.03
C LYS A 487 -10.63 -17.87 4.50
N GLU A 488 -10.29 -16.61 4.30
CA GLU A 488 -11.18 -15.47 4.63
C GLU A 488 -12.50 -15.53 3.86
N ILE A 489 -12.49 -16.03 2.63
CA ILE A 489 -13.72 -16.21 1.82
C ILE A 489 -14.50 -17.45 2.26
N THR A 490 -13.82 -18.55 2.60
CA THR A 490 -14.43 -19.88 2.74
C THR A 490 -14.68 -20.30 4.19
N HIS A 491 -13.86 -19.83 5.14
CA HIS A 491 -13.83 -20.25 6.54
C HIS A 491 -14.33 -19.16 7.51
N ASP A 492 -14.01 -17.89 7.26
CA ASP A 492 -14.29 -16.80 8.22
C ASP A 492 -15.77 -16.67 8.59
N ALA A 493 -15.98 -16.38 9.88
CA ALA A 493 -17.26 -16.37 10.55
C ALA A 493 -18.12 -17.61 10.22
N PHE A 494 -17.54 -18.80 10.41
CA PHE A 494 -18.18 -20.10 10.20
C PHE A 494 -18.69 -20.28 8.75
N GLY A 495 -17.94 -19.76 7.77
CA GLY A 495 -18.28 -19.83 6.37
C GLY A 495 -19.49 -18.98 5.98
N ARG A 496 -19.74 -17.84 6.64
CA ARG A 496 -20.90 -16.97 6.31
C ARG A 496 -20.89 -16.39 4.90
N ARG A 497 -19.71 -16.34 4.26
CA ARG A 497 -19.53 -15.72 2.95
C ARG A 497 -19.89 -16.62 1.78
N VAL A 498 -19.87 -17.94 2.01
CA VAL A 498 -20.15 -18.97 1.01
C VAL A 498 -21.32 -19.82 1.48
N PHE A 499 -22.21 -20.14 0.55
CA PHE A 499 -23.36 -21.01 0.82
C PHE A 499 -23.39 -22.14 -0.20
N PRO A 500 -22.65 -23.24 0.02
CA PRO A 500 -22.50 -24.29 -0.99
C PRO A 500 -23.81 -24.98 -1.39
N ALA A 501 -24.75 -25.14 -0.46
CA ALA A 501 -26.08 -25.68 -0.76
C ALA A 501 -26.95 -24.73 -1.59
N PHE A 502 -26.65 -23.42 -1.61
CA PHE A 502 -27.30 -22.45 -2.48
C PHE A 502 -26.32 -21.32 -2.89
N PRO A 503 -25.42 -21.60 -3.85
CA PRO A 503 -24.30 -20.71 -4.20
C PRO A 503 -24.72 -19.27 -4.53
N GLU A 504 -25.86 -19.10 -5.18
CA GLU A 504 -26.45 -17.81 -5.57
C GLU A 504 -26.79 -16.92 -4.36
N GLU A 505 -26.84 -17.50 -3.17
CA GLU A 505 -27.12 -16.83 -1.90
C GLU A 505 -25.89 -16.59 -1.04
N SER A 506 -24.72 -16.95 -1.57
CA SER A 506 -23.43 -16.63 -0.97
C SER A 506 -23.23 -15.12 -0.88
N LEU A 507 -22.82 -14.62 0.30
CA LEU A 507 -22.63 -13.18 0.52
C LEU A 507 -21.57 -12.59 -0.43
N ILE A 508 -20.50 -13.33 -0.73
CA ILE A 508 -19.45 -12.90 -1.68
C ILE A 508 -20.03 -12.62 -3.07
N TYR A 509 -20.98 -13.45 -3.52
CA TYR A 509 -21.68 -13.27 -4.80
C TYR A 509 -22.67 -12.11 -4.72
N LYS A 510 -23.52 -12.06 -3.68
CA LYS A 510 -24.58 -11.04 -3.55
C LYS A 510 -24.01 -9.63 -3.41
N LYS A 511 -22.93 -9.45 -2.64
CA LYS A 511 -22.25 -8.14 -2.48
C LYS A 511 -21.54 -7.73 -3.76
N ALA A 512 -20.83 -8.66 -4.43
CA ALA A 512 -20.14 -8.35 -5.68
C ALA A 512 -21.10 -7.99 -6.83
N THR A 513 -22.26 -8.64 -6.90
CA THR A 513 -23.29 -8.39 -7.93
C THR A 513 -24.28 -7.29 -7.59
N LEU A 514 -24.20 -6.75 -6.37
CA LEU A 514 -25.12 -5.75 -5.82
C LEU A 514 -26.56 -6.27 -5.64
N ALA A 515 -26.73 -7.59 -5.49
CA ALA A 515 -28.00 -8.19 -5.08
C ALA A 515 -28.38 -7.84 -3.62
N VAL A 516 -27.39 -7.42 -2.83
CA VAL A 516 -27.57 -6.78 -1.50
C VAL A 516 -26.70 -5.51 -1.44
N PRO A 517 -27.03 -4.53 -0.58
CA PRO A 517 -26.24 -3.30 -0.45
C PRO A 517 -24.76 -3.59 -0.19
N HIS A 518 -23.87 -2.93 -0.94
CA HIS A 518 -22.43 -3.05 -0.80
C HIS A 518 -21.80 -1.67 -1.01
N GLU A 519 -21.04 -1.17 -0.03
CA GLU A 519 -20.37 0.14 -0.15
C GLU A 519 -19.34 0.18 -1.28
N GLY A 520 -18.74 -0.97 -1.59
CA GLY A 520 -17.90 -1.16 -2.75
C GLY A 520 -18.65 -1.13 -4.09
N GLY A 521 -19.97 -0.90 -4.10
CA GLY A 521 -20.84 -0.90 -5.27
C GLY A 521 -20.81 -2.22 -6.05
N GLN A 522 -21.33 -2.20 -7.28
CA GLN A 522 -21.28 -3.38 -8.13
C GLN A 522 -19.85 -3.61 -8.62
N ARG A 523 -19.31 -4.80 -8.36
CA ARG A 523 -17.95 -5.22 -8.75
C ARG A 523 -17.96 -6.26 -9.87
N ILE A 524 -19.00 -7.09 -9.90
CA ILE A 524 -19.20 -8.15 -10.90
C ILE A 524 -20.61 -7.98 -11.46
N ARG A 525 -20.76 -8.00 -12.78
CA ARG A 525 -22.11 -7.95 -13.38
C ARG A 525 -22.83 -9.28 -13.16
N PRO A 526 -24.13 -9.29 -12.77
CA PRO A 526 -24.97 -10.46 -12.86
C PRO A 526 -24.84 -11.10 -14.26
N ASP A 527 -24.79 -12.43 -14.30
CA ASP A 527 -24.68 -13.23 -15.53
C ASP A 527 -23.37 -13.10 -16.35
N SER A 528 -22.37 -12.36 -15.85
CA SER A 528 -21.02 -12.37 -16.45
C SER A 528 -20.31 -13.72 -16.29
N GLU A 529 -19.31 -13.99 -17.12
CA GLU A 529 -18.44 -15.16 -16.93
C GLU A 529 -17.77 -15.15 -15.55
N SER A 530 -17.37 -13.99 -15.04
CA SER A 530 -16.86 -13.81 -13.67
C SER A 530 -17.85 -14.29 -12.60
N ALA A 531 -19.14 -13.96 -12.76
CA ALA A 531 -20.20 -14.44 -11.87
C ALA A 531 -20.37 -15.96 -11.95
N LYS A 532 -20.31 -16.54 -13.16
CA LYS A 532 -20.42 -17.99 -13.37
C LYS A 532 -19.25 -18.75 -12.74
N VAL A 533 -18.02 -18.27 -12.92
CA VAL A 533 -16.81 -18.83 -12.31
C VAL A 533 -16.94 -18.88 -10.78
N LEU A 534 -17.34 -17.76 -10.15
CA LEU A 534 -17.52 -17.72 -8.71
C LEU A 534 -18.57 -18.72 -8.21
N LEU A 535 -19.72 -18.81 -8.88
CA LEU A 535 -20.79 -19.74 -8.51
C LEU A 535 -20.40 -21.20 -8.75
N GLN A 536 -19.71 -21.50 -9.85
CA GLN A 536 -19.26 -22.85 -10.17
C GLN A 536 -18.20 -23.34 -9.19
N TRP A 537 -17.21 -22.51 -8.86
CA TRP A 537 -16.23 -22.81 -7.83
C TRP A 537 -16.87 -23.12 -6.47
N ILE A 538 -17.92 -22.38 -6.08
CA ILE A 538 -18.68 -22.66 -4.85
C ILE A 538 -19.40 -24.02 -4.92
N ARG A 539 -20.02 -24.35 -6.07
CA ARG A 539 -20.68 -25.66 -6.30
C ARG A 539 -19.70 -26.83 -6.28
N GLU A 540 -18.46 -26.58 -6.64
CA GLU A 540 -17.39 -27.58 -6.73
C GLU A 540 -16.67 -27.80 -5.39
N GLY A 541 -17.07 -27.10 -4.32
CA GLY A 541 -16.48 -27.27 -2.99
C GLY A 541 -15.32 -26.31 -2.68
N MET A 542 -15.14 -25.27 -3.50
CA MET A 542 -14.25 -24.14 -3.21
C MET A 542 -12.78 -24.54 -3.08
N VAL A 543 -12.30 -25.39 -3.99
CA VAL A 543 -10.92 -25.88 -4.00
C VAL A 543 -9.92 -24.73 -4.04
N TYR A 544 -8.91 -24.75 -3.17
CA TYR A 544 -7.82 -23.77 -3.20
C TYR A 544 -6.95 -23.93 -4.45
N GLN A 545 -6.41 -25.14 -4.66
CA GLN A 545 -5.51 -25.51 -5.75
C GLN A 545 -5.55 -27.03 -5.93
N HIS A 546 -5.42 -27.50 -7.17
CA HIS A 546 -5.26 -28.93 -7.49
C HIS A 546 -3.80 -29.37 -7.45
N GLU A 547 -3.54 -30.64 -7.13
CA GLU A 547 -2.19 -31.19 -7.16
C GLU A 547 -1.61 -31.15 -8.58
N GLY A 548 -0.39 -30.62 -8.73
CA GLY A 548 0.25 -30.43 -10.03
C GLY A 548 -0.38 -29.33 -10.92
N GLU A 549 -1.23 -28.46 -10.36
CA GLU A 549 -1.84 -27.37 -11.13
C GLU A 549 -0.79 -26.43 -11.74
N ALA A 550 -0.91 -26.17 -13.04
CA ALA A 550 0.01 -25.33 -13.78
C ALA A 550 -0.01 -23.88 -13.27
N VAL A 551 1.18 -23.30 -13.08
CA VAL A 551 1.36 -21.92 -12.63
C VAL A 551 1.66 -20.99 -13.80
N VAL A 552 1.28 -19.72 -13.70
CA VAL A 552 1.62 -18.71 -14.71
C VAL A 552 3.10 -18.37 -14.60
N GLU A 553 3.87 -18.67 -15.64
CA GLU A 553 5.31 -18.37 -15.68
C GLU A 553 5.59 -16.95 -16.15
N ARG A 554 4.82 -16.48 -17.14
CA ARG A 554 4.96 -15.12 -17.69
C ARG A 554 3.71 -14.67 -18.43
N VAL A 555 3.61 -13.37 -18.63
CA VAL A 555 2.59 -12.75 -19.49
C VAL A 555 3.25 -11.95 -20.61
N THR A 556 2.57 -11.86 -21.73
CA THR A 556 3.01 -11.08 -22.90
C THR A 556 1.88 -10.20 -23.37
N VAL A 557 2.22 -9.03 -23.91
CA VAL A 557 1.25 -8.08 -24.45
C VAL A 557 1.55 -7.84 -25.93
N SER A 558 0.49 -7.72 -26.73
CA SER A 558 0.57 -7.42 -28.15
C SER A 558 -0.38 -6.27 -28.51
N PRO A 559 0.09 -5.25 -29.24
CA PRO A 559 1.49 -5.00 -29.60
C PRO A 559 2.36 -4.67 -28.37
N ALA A 560 3.61 -5.14 -28.34
CA ALA A 560 4.57 -4.84 -27.26
C ALA A 560 5.22 -3.45 -27.41
N ALA A 561 5.25 -2.93 -28.64
CA ALA A 561 5.65 -1.57 -28.96
C ALA A 561 4.95 -1.10 -30.23
N GLY A 562 4.71 0.21 -30.37
CA GLY A 562 4.21 0.78 -31.61
C GLY A 562 4.41 2.29 -31.71
N ILE A 563 4.40 2.78 -32.95
CA ILE A 563 4.44 4.22 -33.29
C ILE A 563 3.05 4.61 -33.78
N TYR A 564 2.47 5.63 -33.17
CA TYR A 564 1.06 6.00 -33.39
C TYR A 564 0.91 7.49 -33.69
N ARG A 565 -0.10 7.84 -34.49
CA ARG A 565 -0.51 9.24 -34.69
C ARG A 565 -1.30 9.73 -33.47
N LYS A 566 -1.33 11.04 -33.26
CA LYS A 566 -2.15 11.68 -32.23
C LYS A 566 -3.62 11.30 -32.40
N GLY A 567 -4.31 11.00 -31.30
CA GLY A 567 -5.71 10.54 -31.31
C GLY A 567 -5.94 9.11 -31.82
N ALA A 568 -4.90 8.35 -32.17
CA ALA A 568 -5.06 6.96 -32.59
C ALA A 568 -5.63 6.10 -31.46
N LYS A 569 -6.48 5.14 -31.82
CA LYS A 569 -7.08 4.17 -30.89
C LYS A 569 -6.62 2.77 -31.26
N GLN A 570 -6.32 1.95 -30.25
CA GLN A 570 -5.89 0.57 -30.44
C GLN A 570 -6.27 -0.28 -29.22
N THR A 571 -6.22 -1.61 -29.36
CA THR A 571 -6.50 -2.54 -28.25
C THR A 571 -5.33 -3.49 -28.02
N LEU A 572 -4.98 -3.68 -26.75
CA LEU A 572 -3.97 -4.63 -26.32
C LEU A 572 -4.56 -6.03 -26.16
N ARG A 573 -3.79 -7.05 -26.54
CA ARG A 573 -4.06 -8.45 -26.20
C ARG A 573 -3.02 -8.93 -25.20
N VAL A 574 -3.45 -9.48 -24.08
CA VAL A 574 -2.59 -10.07 -23.06
C VAL A 574 -2.73 -11.58 -23.07
N THR A 575 -1.58 -12.25 -23.10
CA THR A 575 -1.46 -13.70 -23.23
C THR A 575 -0.60 -14.24 -22.10
N ALA A 576 -1.18 -15.13 -21.29
CA ALA A 576 -0.50 -15.84 -20.21
C ALA A 576 0.09 -17.17 -20.69
N HIS A 577 1.30 -17.49 -20.24
CA HIS A 577 2.02 -18.74 -20.51
C HIS A 577 2.16 -19.52 -19.21
N PHE A 578 1.75 -20.79 -19.22
CA PHE A 578 1.71 -21.66 -18.03
C PHE A 578 2.83 -22.69 -18.05
N SER A 579 3.18 -23.21 -16.88
CA SER A 579 4.26 -24.21 -16.69
C SER A 579 4.02 -25.56 -17.36
N ASP A 580 2.79 -25.85 -17.78
CA ASP A 580 2.43 -27.03 -18.58
C ASP A 580 2.52 -26.76 -20.09
N GLY A 581 3.06 -25.60 -20.50
CA GLY A 581 3.18 -25.17 -21.89
C GLY A 581 1.89 -24.61 -22.49
N LYS A 582 0.76 -24.59 -21.77
CA LYS A 582 -0.49 -23.99 -22.27
C LYS A 582 -0.39 -22.47 -22.32
N ILE A 583 -1.16 -21.89 -23.22
CA ILE A 583 -1.23 -20.46 -23.45
C ILE A 583 -2.70 -20.03 -23.43
N ARG A 584 -3.03 -18.96 -22.70
CA ARG A 584 -4.41 -18.45 -22.58
C ARG A 584 -4.46 -16.95 -22.86
N ASN A 585 -5.46 -16.50 -23.63
CA ASN A 585 -5.81 -15.08 -23.69
C ASN A 585 -6.48 -14.68 -22.37
N VAL A 586 -5.87 -13.72 -21.69
CA VAL A 586 -6.28 -13.25 -20.36
C VAL A 586 -6.58 -11.76 -20.35
N THR A 587 -6.77 -11.15 -21.52
CA THR A 587 -6.99 -9.70 -21.69
C THR A 587 -8.12 -9.20 -20.78
N ASP A 588 -9.26 -9.89 -20.76
CA ASP A 588 -10.43 -9.49 -19.97
C ASP A 588 -10.22 -9.61 -18.44
N LEU A 589 -9.23 -10.39 -18.02
CA LEU A 589 -8.84 -10.58 -16.62
C LEU A 589 -7.57 -9.78 -16.25
N THR A 590 -7.01 -9.03 -17.20
CA THR A 590 -5.79 -8.25 -17.00
C THR A 590 -6.13 -6.84 -16.55
N ASP A 591 -5.41 -6.34 -15.56
CA ASP A 591 -5.49 -4.95 -15.16
C ASP A 591 -4.48 -4.09 -15.95
N PHE A 592 -4.88 -2.88 -16.36
CA PHE A 592 -4.09 -2.01 -17.22
C PHE A 592 -3.91 -0.62 -16.60
N VAL A 593 -2.69 -0.10 -16.64
CA VAL A 593 -2.35 1.25 -16.15
C VAL A 593 -1.41 1.92 -17.14
N SER A 594 -1.62 3.21 -17.40
CA SER A 594 -0.67 4.04 -18.16
C SER A 594 0.24 4.81 -17.21
N ASN A 595 1.54 4.93 -17.54
CA ASN A 595 2.48 5.74 -16.77
C ASN A 595 2.38 7.25 -17.07
N ASP A 596 1.84 7.62 -18.24
CA ASP A 596 1.74 9.00 -18.71
C ASP A 596 0.43 9.18 -19.50
N GLY A 597 -0.63 9.55 -18.76
CA GLY A 597 -1.98 9.69 -19.29
C GLY A 597 -2.12 10.80 -20.35
N GLU A 598 -1.20 11.76 -20.39
CA GLU A 598 -1.21 12.82 -21.40
C GLU A 598 -0.71 12.33 -22.77
N ILE A 599 0.16 11.31 -22.78
CA ILE A 599 0.66 10.67 -24.01
C ILE A 599 -0.23 9.51 -24.42
N VAL A 600 -0.66 8.67 -23.47
CA VAL A 600 -1.52 7.52 -23.75
C VAL A 600 -2.44 7.20 -22.58
N GLU A 601 -3.73 7.10 -22.84
CA GLU A 601 -4.74 6.69 -21.86
C GLU A 601 -5.19 5.26 -22.17
N VAL A 602 -5.30 4.39 -21.15
CA VAL A 602 -5.76 3.01 -21.30
C VAL A 602 -6.99 2.75 -20.44
N SER A 603 -7.96 2.05 -21.01
CA SER A 603 -9.19 1.63 -20.35
C SER A 603 -9.08 0.22 -19.77
N SER A 604 -10.03 -0.15 -18.91
CA SER A 604 -10.01 -1.42 -18.20
C SER A 604 -10.11 -2.67 -19.09
N ASN A 605 -10.53 -2.56 -20.36
CA ASN A 605 -10.56 -3.70 -21.30
C ASN A 605 -9.30 -3.78 -22.18
N GLY A 606 -8.28 -2.96 -21.91
CA GLY A 606 -7.05 -2.91 -22.70
C GLY A 606 -7.13 -2.06 -23.96
N ALA A 607 -8.24 -1.36 -24.23
CA ALA A 607 -8.29 -0.34 -25.28
C ALA A 607 -7.59 0.94 -24.82
N PHE A 608 -6.72 1.51 -25.65
CA PHE A 608 -6.00 2.75 -25.37
C PHE A 608 -6.18 3.80 -26.47
N THR A 609 -6.06 5.06 -26.06
CA THR A 609 -6.12 6.24 -26.94
C THR A 609 -4.85 7.06 -26.76
N VAL A 610 -4.25 7.45 -27.88
CA VAL A 610 -3.05 8.31 -27.90
C VAL A 610 -3.44 9.77 -27.76
N GLY A 611 -2.75 10.49 -26.89
CA GLY A 611 -2.95 11.92 -26.62
C GLY A 611 -2.48 12.84 -27.74
N GLN A 612 -2.34 14.12 -27.42
CA GLN A 612 -2.00 15.19 -28.39
C GLN A 612 -0.54 15.66 -28.29
N ILE A 613 0.21 15.18 -27.30
CA ILE A 613 1.61 15.56 -27.04
C ILE A 613 2.55 14.54 -27.69
N ASN A 614 3.68 15.01 -28.22
CA ASN A 614 4.72 14.13 -28.76
C ASN A 614 5.53 13.51 -27.61
N GLY A 615 5.90 12.24 -27.72
CA GLY A 615 6.70 11.58 -26.68
C GLY A 615 6.58 10.06 -26.69
N GLU A 616 7.07 9.42 -25.63
CA GLU A 616 6.91 7.99 -25.40
C GLU A 616 6.13 7.75 -24.10
N GLY A 617 5.08 6.93 -24.17
CA GLY A 617 4.27 6.50 -23.04
C GLY A 617 4.33 4.98 -22.88
N THR A 618 4.04 4.49 -21.69
CA THR A 618 4.12 3.06 -21.34
C THR A 618 2.82 2.59 -20.71
N ILE A 619 2.23 1.53 -21.28
CA ILE A 619 1.09 0.83 -20.71
C ILE A 619 1.59 -0.43 -20.01
N VAL A 620 1.23 -0.59 -18.74
CA VAL A 620 1.53 -1.74 -17.90
C VAL A 620 0.29 -2.64 -17.83
N ALA A 621 0.46 -3.92 -18.14
CA ALA A 621 -0.56 -4.96 -18.10
C ALA A 621 -0.23 -5.98 -17.01
N ARG A 622 -1.16 -6.27 -16.11
CA ARG A 622 -0.96 -7.09 -14.90
C ARG A 622 -1.92 -8.27 -14.82
N TYR A 623 -1.37 -9.47 -14.65
CA TYR A 623 -2.18 -10.68 -14.49
C TYR A 623 -1.44 -11.69 -13.60
N MET A 624 -2.08 -12.10 -12.50
CA MET A 624 -1.56 -13.10 -11.54
C MET A 624 -0.10 -12.84 -11.07
N GLY A 625 0.21 -11.60 -10.68
CA GLY A 625 1.56 -11.21 -10.23
C GLY A 625 2.59 -11.03 -11.35
N GLN A 626 2.23 -11.34 -12.61
CA GLN A 626 3.08 -11.13 -13.77
C GLN A 626 2.77 -9.79 -14.44
N VAL A 627 3.79 -9.15 -14.98
CA VAL A 627 3.70 -7.83 -15.63
C VAL A 627 4.22 -7.91 -17.06
N ALA A 628 3.45 -7.36 -18.01
CA ALA A 628 3.88 -7.10 -19.38
C ALA A 628 3.72 -5.62 -19.71
N ILE A 629 4.51 -5.13 -20.65
CA ILE A 629 4.60 -3.71 -20.97
C ILE A 629 4.41 -3.49 -22.48
N SER A 630 3.58 -2.51 -22.83
CA SER A 630 3.42 -2.00 -24.19
C SER A 630 3.95 -0.57 -24.28
N ARG A 631 4.93 -0.33 -25.16
CA ARG A 631 5.50 1.00 -25.42
C ARG A 631 4.77 1.71 -26.55
N VAL A 632 4.43 2.98 -26.34
CA VAL A 632 3.67 3.80 -27.29
C VAL A 632 4.50 5.04 -27.61
N ALA A 633 4.95 5.18 -28.85
CA ALA A 633 5.69 6.34 -29.32
C ALA A 633 4.80 7.23 -30.21
N VAL A 634 4.81 8.54 -29.94
CA VAL A 634 4.03 9.56 -30.63
C VAL A 634 5.00 10.57 -31.26
N PRO A 635 5.31 10.44 -32.57
CA PRO A 635 6.24 11.32 -33.24
C PRO A 635 5.60 12.68 -33.55
N ALA A 636 6.44 13.70 -33.79
CA ALA A 636 5.97 14.97 -34.35
C ALA A 636 5.37 14.78 -35.75
N GLU A 637 4.30 15.54 -36.05
CA GLU A 637 3.60 15.47 -37.34
C GLU A 637 4.46 15.98 -38.52
N ARG A 638 5.40 16.89 -38.25
CA ARG A 638 6.41 17.36 -39.20
C ARG A 638 7.77 16.78 -38.80
N LYS A 639 8.30 15.86 -39.60
CA LYS A 639 9.67 15.39 -39.46
C LYS A 639 10.63 16.41 -40.06
N VAL A 640 11.64 16.81 -39.29
CA VAL A 640 12.79 17.57 -39.82
C VAL A 640 13.60 16.63 -40.72
N ASP A 641 14.10 17.17 -41.84
CA ASP A 641 14.90 16.40 -42.81
C ASP A 641 16.12 15.75 -42.14
N ALA A 642 16.38 14.48 -42.45
CA ALA A 642 17.50 13.71 -41.91
C ALA A 642 18.87 14.36 -42.20
N SER A 643 19.00 15.04 -43.34
CA SER A 643 20.21 15.78 -43.73
C SER A 643 20.61 16.83 -42.67
N LYS A 644 19.63 17.52 -42.09
CA LYS A 644 19.88 18.54 -41.06
C LYS A 644 20.46 17.98 -39.76
N TYR A 645 20.23 16.70 -39.45
CA TYR A 645 20.83 16.05 -38.29
C TYR A 645 22.24 15.52 -38.59
N ALA A 646 22.50 15.10 -39.83
CA ALA A 646 23.81 14.63 -40.25
C ALA A 646 24.88 15.73 -40.23
N ASP A 647 24.45 16.98 -40.49
CA ASP A 647 25.32 18.16 -40.47
C ASP A 647 25.60 18.69 -39.05
N LEU A 648 24.93 18.16 -38.01
CA LEU A 648 25.16 18.62 -36.64
C LEU A 648 26.56 18.20 -36.18
N PRO A 649 27.37 19.12 -35.62
CA PRO A 649 28.67 18.76 -35.08
C PRO A 649 28.51 17.78 -33.92
N VAL A 650 29.51 16.93 -33.69
CA VAL A 650 29.48 15.89 -32.65
C VAL A 650 30.81 15.91 -31.90
N ASN A 651 30.77 16.03 -30.57
CA ASN A 651 31.98 15.97 -29.75
C ASN A 651 32.26 14.53 -29.27
N ASN A 652 31.23 13.79 -28.89
CA ASN A 652 31.36 12.39 -28.46
C ASN A 652 30.08 11.56 -28.70
N PHE A 653 30.03 10.34 -28.19
CA PHE A 653 28.91 9.42 -28.43
C PHE A 653 27.57 9.90 -27.84
N ILE A 654 27.58 10.77 -26.82
CA ILE A 654 26.37 11.32 -26.20
C ILE A 654 25.58 12.11 -27.24
N ASP A 655 26.27 12.97 -28.00
CA ASP A 655 25.64 13.82 -29.02
C ASP A 655 25.00 12.96 -30.12
N LYS A 656 25.70 11.93 -30.60
CA LYS A 656 25.18 11.01 -31.64
C LYS A 656 23.87 10.35 -31.21
N LEU A 657 23.82 9.83 -29.99
CA LEU A 657 22.65 9.12 -29.46
C LEU A 657 21.51 10.07 -29.10
N ALA A 658 21.82 11.30 -28.66
CA ALA A 658 20.83 12.34 -28.44
C ALA A 658 20.19 12.78 -29.76
N TYR A 659 20.99 13.03 -30.80
CA TYR A 659 20.48 13.46 -32.12
C TYR A 659 19.63 12.39 -32.80
N ALA A 660 19.99 11.11 -32.65
CA ALA A 660 19.16 10.02 -33.13
C ALA A 660 17.76 10.03 -32.45
N GLN A 661 17.69 10.30 -31.15
CA GLN A 661 16.42 10.45 -30.43
C GLN A 661 15.66 11.70 -30.87
N PHE A 662 16.35 12.83 -31.06
CA PHE A 662 15.75 14.07 -31.56
C PHE A 662 15.14 13.90 -32.95
N GLN A 663 15.84 13.19 -33.84
CA GLN A 663 15.33 12.86 -35.18
C GLN A 663 14.06 11.99 -35.11
N ARG A 664 14.01 11.02 -34.19
CA ARG A 664 12.81 10.18 -33.99
C ARG A 664 11.61 11.00 -33.51
N LEU A 665 11.85 12.00 -32.67
CA LEU A 665 10.80 12.84 -32.06
C LEU A 665 10.49 14.11 -32.85
N GLY A 666 11.32 14.48 -33.84
CA GLY A 666 11.20 15.72 -34.61
C GLY A 666 11.66 16.98 -33.85
N LEU A 667 12.62 16.83 -32.93
CA LEU A 667 13.21 17.93 -32.16
C LEU A 667 14.51 18.41 -32.83
N MET A 668 14.83 19.70 -32.74
CA MET A 668 16.15 20.24 -33.06
C MET A 668 16.82 20.72 -31.77
N PRO A 669 18.13 20.46 -31.59
CA PRO A 669 18.85 21.03 -30.46
C PRO A 669 18.84 22.56 -30.53
N SER A 670 18.80 23.21 -29.37
CA SER A 670 19.04 24.66 -29.28
C SER A 670 20.46 25.03 -29.72
N GLU A 671 20.72 26.31 -29.93
CA GLU A 671 22.07 26.82 -30.19
C GLU A 671 23.03 26.53 -29.03
N LEU A 672 24.33 26.61 -29.28
CA LEU A 672 25.33 26.56 -28.21
C LEU A 672 25.16 27.75 -27.26
N CYS A 673 25.42 27.51 -25.98
CA CYS A 673 25.50 28.55 -24.99
C CYS A 673 26.73 29.45 -25.23
N THR A 674 26.68 30.68 -24.74
CA THR A 674 27.88 31.55 -24.75
C THR A 674 28.94 31.03 -23.77
N ASP A 675 30.15 31.59 -23.86
CA ASP A 675 31.25 31.18 -22.98
C ASP A 675 31.00 31.60 -21.53
N GLU A 676 30.36 32.74 -21.31
CA GLU A 676 29.90 33.20 -20.01
C GLU A 676 28.86 32.23 -19.41
N GLU A 677 27.85 31.84 -20.22
CA GLU A 677 26.83 30.86 -19.80
C GLU A 677 27.50 29.51 -19.43
N PHE A 678 28.49 29.08 -20.21
CA PHE A 678 29.22 27.84 -19.97
C PHE A 678 30.04 27.90 -18.68
N LEU A 679 30.83 28.96 -18.49
CA LEU A 679 31.69 29.14 -17.33
C LEU A 679 30.89 29.11 -16.03
N ARG A 680 29.80 29.88 -15.97
CA ARG A 680 28.93 29.96 -14.80
C ARG A 680 28.32 28.59 -14.49
N ARG A 681 27.66 27.99 -15.49
CA ARG A 681 26.91 26.75 -15.31
C ARG A 681 27.83 25.57 -14.98
N ALA A 682 28.96 25.43 -15.67
CA ALA A 682 29.92 24.37 -15.41
C ALA A 682 30.52 24.49 -14.00
N SER A 683 30.83 25.71 -13.54
CA SER A 683 31.30 25.96 -12.17
C SER A 683 30.25 25.54 -11.14
N LEU A 684 29.00 25.98 -11.32
CA LEU A 684 27.92 25.66 -10.38
C LEU A 684 27.56 24.17 -10.37
N ASP A 685 27.49 23.53 -11.53
CA ASP A 685 27.13 22.12 -11.64
C ASP A 685 28.25 21.16 -11.20
N THR A 686 29.52 21.56 -11.34
CA THR A 686 30.67 20.67 -11.05
C THR A 686 31.21 20.83 -9.64
N VAL A 687 31.31 22.07 -9.15
CA VAL A 687 31.97 22.40 -7.87
C VAL A 687 31.08 23.21 -6.91
N GLY A 688 29.84 23.55 -7.31
CA GLY A 688 28.86 24.16 -6.40
C GLY A 688 29.19 25.58 -5.92
N ARG A 689 30.00 26.34 -6.67
CA ARG A 689 30.34 27.73 -6.36
C ARG A 689 30.33 28.60 -7.62
N LEU A 690 30.23 29.91 -7.42
CA LEU A 690 30.47 30.88 -8.48
C LEU A 690 31.96 30.91 -8.86
N PRO A 691 32.30 31.19 -10.14
CA PRO A 691 33.68 31.50 -10.52
C PRO A 691 34.09 32.82 -9.84
N ILE A 692 35.32 32.89 -9.32
CA ILE A 692 35.82 34.15 -8.76
C ILE A 692 36.19 35.12 -9.89
N LEU A 693 36.29 36.42 -9.56
CA LEU A 693 36.51 37.48 -10.56
C LEU A 693 37.71 37.19 -11.49
N GLU A 694 38.86 36.80 -10.92
CA GLU A 694 40.06 36.45 -11.67
C GLU A 694 39.83 35.25 -12.61
N GLU A 695 39.09 34.23 -12.19
CA GLU A 695 38.74 33.08 -13.04
C GLU A 695 37.85 33.48 -14.22
N VAL A 696 36.94 34.44 -14.02
CA VAL A 696 36.09 34.99 -15.07
C VAL A 696 36.93 35.77 -16.07
N GLU A 697 37.74 36.72 -15.59
CA GLU A 697 38.58 37.56 -16.44
C GLU A 697 39.57 36.72 -17.27
N ASP A 698 40.25 35.77 -16.65
CA ASP A 698 41.19 34.85 -17.32
C ASP A 698 40.48 34.02 -18.42
N TYR A 699 39.31 33.47 -18.11
CA TYR A 699 38.59 32.61 -19.05
C TYR A 699 38.00 33.38 -20.23
N LEU A 700 37.53 34.61 -20.01
CA LEU A 700 37.03 35.48 -21.07
C LEU A 700 38.16 36.04 -21.94
N ALA A 701 39.35 36.25 -21.36
CA ALA A 701 40.55 36.64 -22.11
C ALA A 701 41.19 35.48 -22.91
N ASP A 702 40.92 34.22 -22.52
CA ASP A 702 41.46 33.04 -23.17
C ASP A 702 40.91 32.83 -24.60
N LYS A 703 41.83 32.80 -25.57
CA LYS A 703 41.55 32.61 -27.00
C LYS A 703 41.82 31.20 -27.50
N ARG A 704 42.19 30.26 -26.62
CA ARG A 704 42.43 28.86 -27.02
C ARG A 704 41.16 28.24 -27.60
N PRO A 705 41.25 27.50 -28.71
CA PRO A 705 40.08 26.83 -29.31
C PRO A 705 39.49 25.74 -28.40
N ASP A 706 40.27 25.20 -27.46
CA ASP A 706 39.88 24.16 -26.51
C ASP A 706 39.68 24.68 -25.07
N LYS A 707 39.54 26.00 -24.87
CA LYS A 707 39.42 26.62 -23.52
C LYS A 707 38.34 26.00 -22.64
N ARG A 708 37.21 25.56 -23.20
CA ARG A 708 36.13 24.84 -22.47
C ARG A 708 36.64 23.53 -21.88
N SER A 709 37.41 22.75 -22.65
CA SER A 709 38.03 21.50 -22.17
C SER A 709 39.06 21.76 -21.07
N HIS A 710 39.82 22.85 -21.18
CA HIS A 710 40.76 23.25 -20.13
C HIS A 710 40.06 23.65 -18.83
N LEU A 711 38.99 24.45 -18.92
CA LEU A 711 38.15 24.81 -17.78
C LEU A 711 37.58 23.56 -17.09
N ILE A 712 37.04 22.60 -17.85
CA ILE A 712 36.55 21.32 -17.29
C ILE A 712 37.64 20.61 -16.48
N GLY A 713 38.88 20.57 -16.98
CA GLY A 713 40.01 19.99 -16.27
C GLY A 713 40.35 20.72 -14.96
N LYS A 714 40.26 22.06 -14.96
CA LYS A 714 40.47 22.90 -13.76
C LYS A 714 39.38 22.62 -12.72
N LEU A 715 38.11 22.62 -13.11
CA LEU A 715 36.98 22.38 -12.21
C LEU A 715 37.02 20.97 -11.57
N LEU A 716 37.40 19.94 -12.32
CA LEU A 716 37.49 18.57 -11.78
C LEU A 716 38.69 18.38 -10.84
N SER A 717 39.69 19.25 -10.92
CA SER A 717 40.84 19.27 -10.01
C SER A 717 40.64 20.21 -8.81
N ASP A 718 39.57 21.01 -8.81
CA ASP A 718 39.26 21.96 -7.74
C ASP A 718 38.89 21.20 -6.44
N PRO A 719 39.46 21.58 -5.28
CA PRO A 719 39.10 20.97 -4.00
C PRO A 719 37.60 21.01 -3.67
N ALA A 720 36.89 22.06 -4.10
CA ALA A 720 35.44 22.22 -3.86
C ALA A 720 34.59 21.14 -4.54
N TYR A 721 35.13 20.43 -5.55
CA TYR A 721 34.49 19.24 -6.12
C TYR A 721 34.12 18.23 -5.03
N ALA A 722 35.06 17.97 -4.11
CA ALA A 722 34.86 16.94 -3.10
C ALA A 722 33.74 17.31 -2.13
N ASP A 723 33.66 18.56 -1.71
CA ASP A 723 32.64 19.07 -0.80
C ASP A 723 31.25 19.07 -1.44
N TYR A 724 31.18 19.46 -2.72
CA TYR A 724 29.92 19.46 -3.47
C TYR A 724 29.35 18.05 -3.64
N TRP A 725 30.16 17.09 -4.11
CA TRP A 725 29.70 15.72 -4.34
C TRP A 725 29.49 14.93 -3.06
N ALA A 726 30.27 15.20 -2.00
CA ALA A 726 30.03 14.63 -0.68
C ALA A 726 28.65 15.02 -0.12
N ASN A 727 28.21 16.28 -0.28
CA ASN A 727 26.88 16.69 0.17
C ASN A 727 25.75 16.00 -0.61
N LYS A 728 25.90 15.81 -1.93
CA LYS A 728 24.91 15.05 -2.73
C LYS A 728 24.74 13.61 -2.22
N TRP A 729 25.84 12.97 -1.82
CA TRP A 729 25.80 11.63 -1.24
C TRP A 729 25.35 11.63 0.21
N ALA A 730 25.70 12.67 0.97
CA ALA A 730 25.27 12.82 2.34
C ALA A 730 23.74 12.91 2.44
N ASP A 731 23.07 13.57 1.50
CA ASP A 731 21.60 13.57 1.46
C ASP A 731 21.02 12.14 1.41
N LEU A 732 21.73 11.17 0.80
CA LEU A 732 21.27 9.79 0.67
C LEU A 732 21.56 8.90 1.89
N VAL A 733 22.68 9.15 2.59
CA VAL A 733 23.21 8.21 3.60
C VAL A 733 23.46 8.81 4.98
N ARG A 734 23.45 10.15 5.13
CA ARG A 734 23.73 10.84 6.40
C ARG A 734 22.50 10.74 7.31
N PRO A 735 22.60 10.08 8.47
CA PRO A 735 21.47 9.96 9.39
C PRO A 735 21.30 11.21 10.25
N ASN A 736 20.16 11.28 10.96
CA ASN A 736 19.93 12.33 11.95
C ASN A 736 20.94 12.23 13.11
N PRO A 737 21.67 13.32 13.46
CA PRO A 737 22.62 13.33 14.57
C PRO A 737 22.04 12.94 15.94
N ASP A 738 20.76 13.17 16.21
CA ASP A 738 20.14 12.81 17.50
C ASP A 738 20.02 11.28 17.68
N ARG A 739 19.87 10.56 16.56
CA ARG A 739 19.76 9.10 16.50
C ARG A 739 21.12 8.41 16.37
N ALA A 740 21.98 8.89 15.48
CA ALA A 740 23.27 8.25 15.20
C ALA A 740 24.44 8.81 16.05
N GLY A 741 24.28 9.99 16.63
CA GLY A 741 25.30 10.69 17.40
C GLY A 741 26.15 11.64 16.57
N LEU A 742 26.41 12.84 17.12
CA LEU A 742 27.17 13.91 16.47
C LEU A 742 28.53 13.43 15.94
N LYS A 743 29.31 12.72 16.76
CA LYS A 743 30.63 12.22 16.37
C LYS A 743 30.55 11.20 15.23
N SER A 744 29.59 10.28 15.27
CA SER A 744 29.36 9.31 14.20
C SER A 744 29.04 10.02 12.87
N VAL A 745 28.11 10.97 12.90
CA VAL A 745 27.72 11.74 11.70
C VAL A 745 28.91 12.51 11.14
N TYR A 746 29.70 13.16 11.99
CA TYR A 746 30.92 13.85 11.57
C TYR A 746 31.92 12.90 10.89
N VAL A 747 32.17 11.72 11.48
CA VAL A 747 33.11 10.73 10.90
C VAL A 747 32.62 10.19 9.54
N LEU A 748 31.32 9.99 9.37
CA LEU A 748 30.73 9.63 8.07
C LEU A 748 30.93 10.76 7.04
N ASP A 749 30.64 12.00 7.43
CA ASP A 749 30.82 13.16 6.55
C ASP A 749 32.27 13.32 6.08
N GLN A 750 33.24 13.19 6.99
CA GLN A 750 34.66 13.25 6.64
C GLN A 750 35.08 12.12 5.70
N TRP A 751 34.56 10.90 5.90
CA TRP A 751 34.83 9.79 4.98
C TRP A 751 34.25 10.05 3.58
N LEU A 752 33.03 10.61 3.47
CA LEU A 752 32.45 10.99 2.18
C LEU A 752 33.33 11.99 1.45
N ARG A 753 33.72 13.08 2.13
CA ARG A 753 34.59 14.12 1.54
C ARG A 753 35.94 13.56 1.10
N ASP A 754 36.55 12.70 1.91
CA ASP A 754 37.82 12.06 1.58
C ASP A 754 37.72 11.12 0.37
N ALA A 755 36.64 10.33 0.26
CA ALA A 755 36.40 9.45 -0.87
C ALA A 755 36.35 10.23 -2.21
N PHE A 756 35.63 11.36 -2.25
CA PHE A 756 35.59 12.21 -3.45
C PHE A 756 36.90 12.97 -3.69
N ARG A 757 37.62 13.38 -2.64
CA ARG A 757 38.92 14.04 -2.75
C ARG A 757 39.97 13.14 -3.39
N ARG A 758 39.98 11.85 -3.02
CA ARG A 758 40.87 10.83 -3.58
C ARG A 758 40.39 10.24 -4.92
N ASN A 759 39.26 10.73 -5.46
CA ASN A 759 38.62 10.19 -6.67
C ASN A 759 38.39 8.67 -6.59
N GLN A 760 37.86 8.20 -5.46
CA GLN A 760 37.59 6.78 -5.26
C GLN A 760 36.62 6.24 -6.33
N PRO A 761 36.95 5.13 -7.01
CA PRO A 761 36.04 4.45 -7.93
C PRO A 761 34.71 4.09 -7.25
N MET A 762 33.59 4.26 -7.95
CA MET A 762 32.27 4.12 -7.32
C MET A 762 31.93 2.68 -6.89
N ASP A 763 32.49 1.67 -7.54
CA ASP A 763 32.37 0.26 -7.13
C ASP A 763 33.12 0.00 -5.81
N ALA A 764 34.31 0.58 -5.65
CA ALA A 764 35.06 0.55 -4.39
C ALA A 764 34.32 1.31 -3.28
N PHE A 765 33.72 2.46 -3.59
CA PHE A 765 32.87 3.21 -2.67
C PHE A 765 31.67 2.36 -2.19
N ALA A 766 30.96 1.71 -3.12
CA ALA A 766 29.84 0.81 -2.79
C ALA A 766 30.29 -0.39 -1.95
N ARG A 767 31.45 -0.97 -2.28
CA ARG A 767 32.07 -2.05 -1.50
C ARG A 767 32.30 -1.64 -0.06
N GLU A 768 33.01 -0.53 0.18
CA GLU A 768 33.28 -0.03 1.53
C GLU A 768 32.01 0.25 2.33
N MET A 769 30.93 0.70 1.68
CA MET A 769 29.64 0.90 2.33
C MET A 769 28.92 -0.40 2.69
N ILE A 770 28.85 -1.38 1.79
CA ILE A 770 28.03 -2.59 1.97
C ILE A 770 28.72 -3.64 2.85
N VAL A 771 30.06 -3.71 2.85
CA VAL A 771 30.81 -4.64 3.73
C VAL A 771 31.29 -3.97 5.02
N ALA A 772 30.83 -2.74 5.31
CA ALA A 772 31.32 -1.96 6.43
C ALA A 772 31.30 -2.74 7.75
N SER A 773 32.42 -2.67 8.48
CA SER A 773 32.62 -3.26 9.80
C SER A 773 33.61 -2.40 10.59
N GLY A 774 33.57 -2.50 11.92
CA GLY A 774 34.37 -1.68 12.83
C GLY A 774 33.54 -0.67 13.62
N SER A 775 34.22 0.37 14.10
CA SER A 775 33.66 1.35 15.04
C SER A 775 32.99 2.52 14.34
N THR A 776 31.80 2.89 14.81
CA THR A 776 31.06 4.09 14.34
C THR A 776 31.76 5.41 14.61
N HIS A 777 32.80 5.42 15.46
CA HIS A 777 33.62 6.60 15.74
C HIS A 777 34.97 6.58 15.02
N ARG A 778 35.26 5.55 14.23
CA ARG A 778 36.52 5.42 13.48
C ARG A 778 36.33 5.19 11.98
N PHE A 779 35.24 4.54 11.57
CA PHE A 779 34.97 4.23 10.17
C PHE A 779 33.55 4.65 9.77
N GLY A 780 33.47 5.73 8.99
CA GLY A 780 32.23 6.42 8.60
C GLY A 780 31.13 5.51 8.06
N PRO A 781 31.40 4.60 7.11
CA PRO A 781 30.37 3.74 6.54
C PRO A 781 29.59 2.88 7.54
N THR A 782 30.18 2.53 8.69
CA THR A 782 29.45 1.79 9.76
C THR A 782 28.31 2.59 10.38
N VAL A 783 28.29 3.90 10.20
CA VAL A 783 27.24 4.79 10.71
C VAL A 783 25.91 4.55 9.99
N VAL A 784 25.93 4.10 8.73
CA VAL A 784 24.72 3.65 8.02
C VAL A 784 24.10 2.43 8.73
N TYR A 785 24.92 1.54 9.30
CA TYR A 785 24.47 0.38 10.11
C TYR A 785 23.96 0.75 11.50
N ARG A 786 24.48 1.85 12.05
CA ARG A 786 23.94 2.41 13.29
C ARG A 786 22.51 2.90 13.10
N ASP A 787 22.24 3.51 11.95
CA ASP A 787 20.94 4.07 11.58
C ASP A 787 19.96 3.01 11.02
N LYS A 788 20.38 2.22 10.03
CA LYS A 788 19.60 1.14 9.42
C LYS A 788 19.98 -0.18 10.10
N ARG A 789 19.21 -0.55 11.12
CA ARG A 789 19.61 -1.52 12.16
C ARG A 789 19.24 -2.96 11.83
N THR A 790 18.35 -3.16 10.87
CA THR A 790 17.79 -4.47 10.49
C THR A 790 18.22 -4.88 9.08
N PRO A 791 18.29 -6.19 8.77
CA PRO A 791 18.59 -6.66 7.43
C PRO A 791 17.67 -6.09 6.34
N GLU A 792 16.40 -5.88 6.67
CA GLU A 792 15.38 -5.31 5.79
C GLU A 792 15.65 -3.82 5.48
N GLU A 793 16.03 -3.02 6.48
CA GLU A 793 16.40 -1.63 6.26
C GLU A 793 17.66 -1.51 5.38
N MET A 794 18.59 -2.46 5.52
CA MET A 794 19.79 -2.55 4.68
C MET A 794 19.48 -2.91 3.24
N ALA A 795 18.65 -3.94 3.02
CA ALA A 795 18.19 -4.31 1.69
C ALA A 795 17.49 -3.14 1.00
N LYS A 796 16.62 -2.41 1.72
CA LYS A 796 15.94 -1.22 1.21
C LYS A 796 16.92 -0.16 0.73
N ILE A 797 17.81 0.32 1.61
CA ILE A 797 18.67 1.46 1.27
C ILE A 797 19.68 1.11 0.18
N PHE A 798 20.29 -0.08 0.23
CA PHE A 798 21.33 -0.45 -0.73
C PHE A 798 20.76 -0.84 -2.11
N SER A 799 19.58 -1.46 -2.19
CA SER A 799 18.92 -1.67 -3.49
C SER A 799 18.57 -0.36 -4.18
N GLN A 800 18.01 0.60 -3.43
CA GLN A 800 17.66 1.90 -3.98
C GLN A 800 18.89 2.71 -4.41
N ILE A 801 19.91 2.82 -3.54
CA ILE A 801 21.06 3.68 -3.81
C ILE A 801 21.98 3.10 -4.87
N PHE A 802 22.31 1.80 -4.78
CA PHE A 802 23.33 1.18 -5.62
C PHE A 802 22.77 0.43 -6.83
N LEU A 803 21.54 -0.09 -6.77
CA LEU A 803 20.93 -0.80 -7.90
C LEU A 803 19.93 0.07 -8.68
N GLY A 804 19.48 1.19 -8.10
CA GLY A 804 18.43 2.02 -8.69
C GLY A 804 17.08 1.31 -8.73
N THR A 805 16.88 0.33 -7.84
CA THR A 805 15.68 -0.53 -7.78
C THR A 805 14.98 -0.33 -6.44
N ARG A 806 13.74 0.13 -6.46
CA ARG A 806 12.93 0.38 -5.25
C ARG A 806 12.22 -0.89 -4.79
N LEU A 807 12.95 -1.77 -4.10
CA LEU A 807 12.37 -3.03 -3.57
C LEU A 807 11.51 -2.84 -2.31
N GLU A 808 11.36 -1.61 -1.78
CA GLU A 808 10.65 -1.38 -0.52
C GLU A 808 9.19 -1.86 -0.55
N CYS A 809 8.45 -1.66 -1.65
CA CYS A 809 7.07 -2.15 -1.72
C CYS A 809 7.02 -3.67 -1.58
N ALA A 810 8.04 -4.38 -2.09
CA ALA A 810 8.19 -5.82 -1.99
C ALA A 810 8.37 -6.32 -0.53
N ARG A 811 8.70 -5.42 0.42
CA ARG A 811 8.85 -5.78 1.84
C ARG A 811 7.56 -6.30 2.45
N CYS A 812 6.43 -5.67 2.17
CA CYS A 812 5.16 -5.99 2.85
C CYS A 812 4.25 -6.90 2.01
N HIS A 813 4.30 -6.76 0.69
CA HIS A 813 3.53 -7.54 -0.31
C HIS A 813 4.35 -7.59 -1.60
N ASN A 814 3.99 -8.40 -2.60
CA ASN A 814 4.69 -8.34 -3.89
C ASN A 814 4.53 -6.96 -4.53
N HIS A 815 5.57 -6.46 -5.22
CA HIS A 815 5.54 -5.13 -5.79
C HIS A 815 4.38 -4.99 -6.82
N PRO A 816 3.53 -3.96 -6.75
CA PRO A 816 2.28 -3.90 -7.50
C PRO A 816 2.43 -3.70 -9.01
N ASN A 817 3.53 -3.10 -9.44
CA ASN A 817 3.79 -2.73 -10.84
C ASN A 817 5.05 -3.39 -11.42
N GLU A 818 5.65 -4.34 -10.69
CA GLU A 818 6.89 -4.99 -11.11
C GLU A 818 6.90 -6.46 -10.73
N LYS A 819 7.87 -7.19 -11.26
CA LYS A 819 8.09 -8.61 -10.99
C LYS A 819 8.62 -8.93 -9.59
N TRP A 820 9.00 -7.91 -8.79
CA TRP A 820 9.66 -8.12 -7.51
C TRP A 820 8.71 -8.72 -6.48
N THR A 821 9.10 -9.86 -5.94
CA THR A 821 8.34 -10.55 -4.90
C THR A 821 8.91 -10.24 -3.53
N GLN A 822 8.12 -10.52 -2.49
CA GLN A 822 8.60 -10.48 -1.11
C GLN A 822 9.78 -11.43 -0.89
N LYS A 823 9.77 -12.59 -1.56
CA LYS A 823 10.91 -13.51 -1.57
C LYS A 823 12.18 -12.84 -2.09
N ASP A 824 12.12 -12.05 -3.16
CA ASP A 824 13.29 -11.33 -3.69
C ASP A 824 13.83 -10.30 -2.70
N PHE A 825 12.94 -9.51 -2.08
CA PHE A 825 13.34 -8.52 -1.06
C PHE A 825 14.05 -9.16 0.13
N TYR A 826 13.45 -10.20 0.72
CA TYR A 826 14.01 -10.83 1.91
C TYR A 826 15.21 -11.74 1.59
N SER A 827 15.34 -12.24 0.35
CA SER A 827 16.57 -12.91 -0.10
C SER A 827 17.72 -11.91 -0.25
N LEU A 828 17.47 -10.67 -0.67
CA LEU A 828 18.49 -9.61 -0.61
C LEU A 828 18.80 -9.24 0.86
N ALA A 829 17.78 -9.17 1.73
CA ALA A 829 17.98 -8.91 3.16
C ALA A 829 18.84 -9.99 3.83
N ALA A 830 18.75 -11.25 3.39
CA ALA A 830 19.52 -12.36 3.96
C ALA A 830 21.05 -12.13 3.90
N TYR A 831 21.57 -11.32 2.97
CA TYR A 831 22.99 -10.93 2.96
C TYR A 831 23.43 -10.20 4.24
N PHE A 832 22.51 -9.49 4.90
CA PHE A 832 22.80 -8.69 6.09
C PHE A 832 22.45 -9.41 7.40
N ALA A 833 21.91 -10.63 7.33
CA ALA A 833 21.42 -11.39 8.50
C ALA A 833 22.51 -11.69 9.54
N GLN A 834 23.77 -11.82 9.08
CA GLN A 834 24.91 -12.19 9.91
C GLN A 834 25.66 -10.98 10.49
N VAL A 835 25.19 -9.76 10.24
CA VAL A 835 25.76 -8.53 10.82
C VAL A 835 25.34 -8.44 12.29
N LYS A 836 26.33 -8.38 13.18
CA LYS A 836 26.15 -8.20 14.63
C LYS A 836 26.67 -6.84 15.06
N ARG A 837 26.26 -6.45 16.27
CA ARG A 837 26.61 -5.18 16.89
C ARG A 837 26.90 -5.33 18.38
N LYS A 838 27.79 -4.49 18.91
CA LYS A 838 28.04 -4.34 20.36
C LYS A 838 28.32 -2.87 20.70
N GLY A 839 28.01 -2.44 21.92
CA GLY A 839 28.24 -1.08 22.40
C GLY A 839 27.00 -0.43 23.01
N ALA A 840 27.04 0.89 23.19
CA ALA A 840 26.04 1.65 23.95
C ALA A 840 24.64 1.72 23.33
N GLY A 841 24.48 1.29 22.07
CA GLY A 841 23.19 1.32 21.37
C GLY A 841 22.75 2.71 20.91
N VAL A 842 21.47 2.80 20.53
CA VAL A 842 20.75 4.04 20.19
C VAL A 842 19.78 4.29 21.33
N SER A 843 19.89 5.44 22.00
CA SER A 843 19.03 5.85 23.12
C SER A 843 18.52 7.27 22.84
N PRO A 844 17.36 7.42 22.19
CA PRO A 844 16.75 8.72 21.98
C PRO A 844 16.51 9.43 23.32
N PRO A 845 16.65 10.77 23.43
CA PRO A 845 16.89 11.75 22.36
C PRO A 845 18.38 12.02 22.04
N ILE A 846 19.34 11.47 22.79
CA ILE A 846 20.77 11.74 22.57
C ILE A 846 21.56 10.41 22.55
N SER A 847 21.94 9.97 21.34
CA SER A 847 22.81 8.80 21.17
C SER A 847 24.27 9.22 21.05
N GLY A 848 25.06 9.12 22.13
CA GLY A 848 26.48 9.57 22.13
C GLY A 848 27.54 8.45 22.12
N GLY A 849 27.15 7.23 22.46
CA GLY A 849 28.11 6.14 22.67
C GLY A 849 28.54 5.43 21.37
N THR A 850 29.77 4.93 21.38
CA THR A 850 30.36 4.13 20.29
C THR A 850 29.62 2.80 20.12
N GLU A 851 29.35 2.40 18.88
CA GLU A 851 28.99 1.01 18.53
C GLU A 851 30.05 0.39 17.60
N TRP A 852 30.11 -0.94 17.62
CA TRP A 852 30.95 -1.75 16.75
C TRP A 852 30.08 -2.71 15.95
N PHE A 853 30.24 -2.70 14.64
CA PHE A 853 29.57 -3.63 13.71
C PHE A 853 30.57 -4.66 13.21
N TYR A 854 30.17 -5.92 13.16
CA TYR A 854 31.03 -7.02 12.75
C TYR A 854 30.21 -8.18 12.20
N HIS A 855 30.85 -9.05 11.44
CA HIS A 855 30.26 -10.31 11.00
C HIS A 855 30.28 -11.33 12.15
N GLY A 856 29.13 -11.96 12.44
CA GLY A 856 28.98 -12.87 13.59
C GLY A 856 28.72 -14.33 13.24
N GLY A 857 28.88 -14.74 11.98
CA GLY A 857 28.79 -16.14 11.52
C GLY A 857 27.41 -16.82 11.62
N SER A 858 26.41 -16.17 12.23
CA SER A 858 25.07 -16.72 12.46
C SER A 858 24.00 -15.67 12.26
N GLY A 859 22.88 -16.06 11.67
CA GLY A 859 21.76 -15.19 11.37
C GLY A 859 21.00 -15.69 10.14
N SER A 860 19.69 -15.50 10.15
CA SER A 860 18.81 -15.85 9.03
C SER A 860 17.69 -14.83 8.92
N VAL A 861 17.06 -14.79 7.76
CA VAL A 861 15.88 -14.00 7.47
C VAL A 861 14.79 -14.96 7.01
N SER A 862 13.61 -14.86 7.61
CA SER A 862 12.46 -15.69 7.24
C SER A 862 11.49 -14.88 6.40
N HIS A 863 10.86 -15.54 5.42
CA HIS A 863 9.74 -14.98 4.69
C HIS A 863 8.58 -14.71 5.68
N PRO A 864 8.00 -13.50 5.73
CA PRO A 864 7.06 -13.13 6.80
C PRO A 864 5.71 -13.85 6.70
N VAL A 865 5.33 -14.30 5.49
CA VAL A 865 4.11 -15.10 5.27
C VAL A 865 4.34 -16.60 5.45
N THR A 866 5.27 -17.21 4.70
CA THR A 866 5.46 -18.67 4.70
C THR A 866 6.29 -19.17 5.88
N GLY A 867 7.04 -18.29 6.57
CA GLY A 867 8.01 -18.67 7.59
C GLY A 867 9.27 -19.35 7.04
N GLU A 868 9.38 -19.55 5.72
CA GLU A 868 10.53 -20.17 5.05
C GLU A 868 11.79 -19.35 5.35
N THR A 869 12.86 -20.01 5.81
CA THR A 869 14.18 -19.39 5.90
C THR A 869 14.76 -19.19 4.50
N LEU A 870 15.05 -17.95 4.13
CA LEU A 870 15.48 -17.58 2.78
C LEU A 870 17.01 -17.58 2.64
N LEU A 871 17.49 -18.07 1.49
CA LEU A 871 18.90 -18.01 1.10
C LEU A 871 19.23 -16.65 0.47
N PRO A 872 20.45 -16.12 0.66
CA PRO A 872 20.89 -14.90 0.00
C PRO A 872 20.86 -15.00 -1.52
N LYS A 873 20.25 -14.01 -2.16
CA LYS A 873 20.13 -13.93 -3.62
C LYS A 873 20.09 -12.46 -4.07
N PRO A 874 20.91 -12.02 -5.05
CA PRO A 874 20.78 -10.67 -5.59
C PRO A 874 19.52 -10.55 -6.46
N PRO A 875 18.95 -9.35 -6.64
CA PRO A 875 17.85 -9.14 -7.58
C PRO A 875 18.24 -9.58 -8.99
N ASP A 876 17.42 -10.43 -9.62
CA ASP A 876 17.71 -11.08 -10.93
C ASP A 876 19.05 -11.83 -11.03
N GLY A 877 19.73 -12.07 -9.91
CA GLY A 877 20.98 -12.82 -9.85
C GLY A 877 20.76 -14.31 -9.57
N PRO A 878 21.78 -15.16 -9.79
CA PRO A 878 21.74 -16.54 -9.33
C PRO A 878 21.71 -16.61 -7.81
N VAL A 879 21.15 -17.68 -7.25
CA VAL A 879 21.35 -18.02 -5.83
C VAL A 879 22.83 -18.31 -5.66
N ILE A 880 23.46 -17.66 -4.68
CA ILE A 880 24.89 -17.86 -4.41
C ILE A 880 25.02 -18.89 -3.28
N ASP A 881 25.74 -19.98 -3.53
CA ASP A 881 25.95 -21.05 -2.55
C ASP A 881 26.81 -20.54 -1.38
N SER A 882 26.37 -20.82 -0.15
CA SER A 882 26.91 -20.32 1.10
C SER A 882 28.04 -21.19 1.69
N LYS A 883 28.46 -22.24 0.97
CA LYS A 883 29.49 -23.17 1.44
C LYS A 883 30.89 -22.55 1.41
N GLY A 884 31.40 -22.19 2.57
CA GLY A 884 32.83 -21.97 2.82
C GLY A 884 33.30 -20.52 2.92
N GLU A 885 32.43 -19.52 2.72
CA GLU A 885 32.77 -18.11 2.91
C GLU A 885 32.37 -17.58 4.29
N SER A 886 33.18 -16.69 4.86
CA SER A 886 32.92 -16.10 6.17
C SER A 886 31.80 -15.07 6.10
N ASP A 887 31.88 -14.02 5.26
CA ASP A 887 30.88 -12.94 5.19
C ASP A 887 30.24 -12.79 3.80
N LEU A 888 28.98 -13.20 3.68
CA LEU A 888 28.22 -13.26 2.42
C LEU A 888 28.04 -11.89 1.74
N ARG A 889 28.23 -10.77 2.46
CA ARG A 889 28.15 -9.42 1.87
C ARG A 889 29.24 -9.18 0.82
N TYR A 890 30.38 -9.88 0.91
CA TYR A 890 31.44 -9.80 -0.11
C TYR A 890 30.97 -10.34 -1.47
N GLN A 891 30.17 -11.41 -1.49
CA GLN A 891 29.57 -11.93 -2.72
C GLN A 891 28.63 -10.92 -3.38
N LEU A 892 27.84 -10.20 -2.56
CA LEU A 892 26.93 -9.17 -3.07
C LEU A 892 27.71 -8.04 -3.75
N VAL A 893 28.76 -7.51 -3.12
CA VAL A 893 29.56 -6.42 -3.71
C VAL A 893 30.39 -6.87 -4.91
N ASP A 894 30.85 -8.13 -4.90
CA ASP A 894 31.54 -8.71 -6.05
C ASP A 894 30.59 -8.83 -7.24
N TRP A 895 29.32 -9.22 -7.02
CA TRP A 895 28.28 -9.20 -8.06
C TRP A 895 27.92 -7.79 -8.53
N ILE A 896 27.83 -6.80 -7.62
CA ILE A 896 27.59 -5.39 -7.96
C ILE A 896 28.68 -4.83 -8.87
N GLY A 897 29.96 -5.17 -8.59
CA GLY A 897 31.12 -4.66 -9.34
C GLY A 897 31.37 -5.34 -10.69
N LYS A 898 30.60 -6.37 -11.07
CA LYS A 898 30.81 -7.06 -12.35
C LYS A 898 30.51 -6.13 -13.55
N PRO A 899 31.35 -6.14 -14.60
CA PRO A 899 31.13 -5.35 -15.82
C PRO A 899 29.78 -5.57 -16.52
N ASP A 900 29.20 -6.76 -16.38
CA ASP A 900 27.92 -7.15 -16.98
C ASP A 900 26.72 -6.97 -16.02
N ASN A 901 26.94 -6.38 -14.83
CA ASN A 901 25.86 -6.10 -13.88
C ASN A 901 24.84 -5.14 -14.51
N PRO A 902 23.54 -5.50 -14.57
CA PRO A 902 22.55 -4.70 -15.29
C PRO A 902 22.00 -3.53 -14.47
N PHE A 903 22.46 -3.29 -13.24
CA PHE A 903 21.90 -2.30 -12.32
C PHE A 903 22.89 -1.19 -11.96
N PHE A 904 24.05 -1.57 -11.43
CA PHE A 904 24.95 -0.64 -10.74
C PHE A 904 25.42 0.54 -11.59
N ALA A 905 26.01 0.26 -12.76
CA ALA A 905 26.52 1.31 -13.65
C ALA A 905 25.40 2.23 -14.14
N ARG A 906 24.21 1.67 -14.43
CA ARG A 906 23.03 2.45 -14.86
C ARG A 906 22.54 3.38 -13.76
N ALA A 907 22.45 2.89 -12.52
CA ALA A 907 22.04 3.69 -11.37
C ALA A 907 23.02 4.85 -11.09
N MET A 908 24.32 4.59 -11.12
CA MET A 908 25.34 5.62 -10.90
C MET A 908 25.32 6.69 -11.99
N VAL A 909 25.32 6.27 -13.26
CA VAL A 909 25.29 7.18 -14.40
C VAL A 909 24.03 8.03 -14.40
N ASN A 910 22.86 7.44 -14.17
CA ASN A 910 21.59 8.16 -14.19
C ASN A 910 21.54 9.24 -13.10
N ARG A 911 22.10 8.95 -11.91
CA ARG A 911 22.24 9.92 -10.82
C ARG A 911 23.17 11.07 -11.19
N VAL A 912 24.34 10.78 -11.75
CA VAL A 912 25.29 11.82 -12.20
C VAL A 912 24.63 12.67 -13.29
N TRP A 913 23.97 12.04 -14.27
CA TRP A 913 23.23 12.73 -15.33
C TRP A 913 22.18 13.69 -14.77
N GLY A 914 21.39 13.24 -13.79
CA GLY A 914 20.38 14.06 -13.12
C GLY A 914 20.93 15.34 -12.50
N VAL A 915 22.18 15.34 -12.00
CA VAL A 915 22.82 16.55 -11.47
C VAL A 915 23.08 17.59 -12.57
N PHE A 916 23.57 17.16 -13.74
CA PHE A 916 23.94 18.06 -14.85
C PHE A 916 22.78 18.47 -15.76
N PHE A 917 21.69 17.71 -15.78
CA PHE A 917 20.52 17.99 -16.63
C PHE A 917 19.25 18.33 -15.83
N GLY A 918 19.23 18.09 -14.51
CA GLY A 918 18.10 18.37 -13.61
C GLY A 918 17.06 17.26 -13.54
N HIS A 919 17.11 16.32 -14.49
CA HIS A 919 16.30 15.11 -14.54
C HIS A 919 17.21 13.97 -15.01
N GLY A 920 17.00 12.77 -14.48
CA GLY A 920 17.65 11.57 -15.00
C GLY A 920 17.13 11.20 -16.40
N LEU A 921 17.88 10.34 -17.09
CA LEU A 921 17.35 9.62 -18.25
C LEU A 921 16.18 8.72 -17.84
N VAL A 922 16.18 8.26 -16.59
CA VAL A 922 15.01 7.74 -15.86
C VAL A 922 14.73 8.68 -14.70
N GLU A 923 13.48 9.10 -14.53
CA GLU A 923 13.05 9.96 -13.41
C GLU A 923 11.90 9.28 -12.64
N PRO A 924 11.95 9.17 -11.30
CA PRO A 924 13.05 9.54 -10.40
C PRO A 924 14.38 8.82 -10.70
N VAL A 925 15.51 9.47 -10.38
CA VAL A 925 16.87 8.98 -10.72
C VAL A 925 17.22 7.58 -10.19
N ASP A 926 16.49 7.11 -9.19
CA ASP A 926 16.66 5.86 -8.47
C ASP A 926 15.45 4.89 -8.61
N ASP A 927 14.60 5.09 -9.62
CA ASP A 927 13.46 4.21 -9.97
C ASP A 927 13.63 3.61 -11.38
N ILE A 928 14.73 2.88 -11.60
CA ILE A 928 15.04 2.22 -12.87
C ILE A 928 14.34 0.87 -12.93
N ARG A 929 13.25 0.82 -13.69
CA ARG A 929 12.40 -0.37 -13.80
C ARG A 929 11.77 -0.51 -15.17
N ALA A 930 11.29 -1.71 -15.49
CA ALA A 930 10.68 -1.97 -16.79
C ALA A 930 9.45 -1.07 -17.06
N SER A 931 8.66 -0.76 -16.03
CA SER A 931 7.49 0.13 -16.10
C SER A 931 7.84 1.64 -16.10
N ASN A 932 9.11 1.99 -15.90
CA ASN A 932 9.64 3.36 -15.96
C ASN A 932 10.93 3.38 -16.80
N PRO A 933 10.83 3.15 -18.11
CA PRO A 933 11.99 3.05 -18.98
C PRO A 933 12.69 4.41 -19.15
N ALA A 934 13.95 4.38 -19.57
CA ALA A 934 14.68 5.60 -19.89
C ALA A 934 14.11 6.30 -21.12
N VAL A 935 14.07 7.64 -21.10
CA VAL A 935 13.66 8.49 -22.23
C VAL A 935 14.57 8.34 -23.45
N ASN A 936 15.80 7.87 -23.22
CA ASN A 936 16.76 7.47 -24.26
C ASN A 936 17.56 6.25 -23.77
N GLU A 937 16.98 5.06 -23.90
CA GLU A 937 17.58 3.79 -23.48
C GLU A 937 18.96 3.52 -24.13
N PRO A 938 19.18 3.73 -25.45
CA PRO A 938 20.51 3.58 -26.04
C PRO A 938 21.58 4.47 -25.38
N LEU A 939 21.22 5.71 -25.03
CA LEU A 939 22.13 6.64 -24.36
C LEU A 939 22.47 6.18 -22.94
N LEU A 940 21.48 5.75 -22.15
CA LEU A 940 21.72 5.23 -20.80
C LEU A 940 22.64 3.99 -20.84
N ALA A 941 22.38 3.07 -21.78
CA ALA A 941 23.18 1.87 -21.94
C ALA A 941 24.63 2.20 -22.36
N ALA A 942 24.82 3.14 -23.29
CA ALA A 942 26.15 3.56 -23.74
C ALA A 942 26.94 4.26 -22.63
N LEU A 943 26.30 5.12 -21.84
CA LEU A 943 26.92 5.76 -20.69
C LEU A 943 27.29 4.75 -19.59
N ALA A 944 26.41 3.79 -19.30
CA ALA A 944 26.68 2.71 -18.34
C ALA A 944 27.89 1.87 -18.78
N LYS A 945 27.94 1.50 -20.07
CA LYS A 945 29.11 0.82 -20.63
C LYS A 945 30.38 1.66 -20.53
N HIS A 946 30.33 2.93 -20.91
CA HIS A 946 31.47 3.86 -20.80
C HIS A 946 31.95 3.98 -19.35
N PHE A 947 31.03 4.02 -18.38
CA PHE A 947 31.37 4.10 -16.97
C PHE A 947 32.11 2.85 -16.47
N VAL A 948 31.74 1.66 -16.97
CA VAL A 948 32.49 0.42 -16.73
C VAL A 948 33.87 0.46 -17.38
N ASP A 949 33.96 0.92 -18.63
CA ASP A 949 35.21 0.98 -19.40
C ASP A 949 36.25 1.92 -18.75
N ILE A 950 35.80 3.02 -18.13
CA ILE A 950 36.63 3.94 -17.34
C ILE A 950 36.80 3.51 -15.87
N LYS A 951 36.48 2.26 -15.54
CA LYS A 951 36.65 1.65 -14.20
C LYS A 951 35.90 2.41 -13.10
N TYR A 952 34.65 2.79 -13.37
CA TYR A 952 33.75 3.46 -12.43
C TYR A 952 34.27 4.82 -11.91
N ASP A 953 35.14 5.49 -12.67
CA ASP A 953 35.64 6.84 -12.35
C ASP A 953 34.58 7.92 -12.63
N GLN A 954 34.05 8.52 -11.57
CA GLN A 954 33.02 9.54 -11.67
C GLN A 954 33.54 10.84 -12.32
N LYS A 955 34.76 11.30 -12.02
CA LYS A 955 35.32 12.51 -12.63
C LYS A 955 35.50 12.34 -14.14
N ALA A 956 35.93 11.16 -14.59
CA ALA A 956 36.06 10.85 -16.01
C ALA A 956 34.69 10.79 -16.72
N LEU A 957 33.65 10.27 -16.06
CA LEU A 957 32.27 10.34 -16.57
C LEU A 957 31.79 11.79 -16.70
N ILE A 958 31.96 12.59 -15.65
CA ILE A 958 31.58 14.02 -15.64
C ILE A 958 32.30 14.77 -16.76
N LYS A 959 33.60 14.55 -16.93
CA LYS A 959 34.38 15.13 -18.03
C LYS A 959 33.73 14.83 -19.39
N THR A 960 33.33 13.58 -19.61
CA THR A 960 32.68 13.14 -20.85
C THR A 960 31.34 13.85 -21.08
N ILE A 961 30.54 14.03 -20.01
CA ILE A 961 29.26 14.74 -20.06
C ILE A 961 29.48 16.22 -20.39
N LEU A 962 30.36 16.91 -19.67
CA LEU A 962 30.63 18.35 -19.87
C LEU A 962 31.22 18.65 -21.26
N GLN A 963 31.99 17.72 -21.82
CA GLN A 963 32.55 17.83 -23.18
C GLN A 963 31.50 17.60 -24.29
N SER A 964 30.34 17.01 -23.99
CA SER A 964 29.28 16.83 -24.98
C SER A 964 28.73 18.19 -25.45
N ARG A 965 28.30 18.26 -26.70
CA ARG A 965 27.56 19.44 -27.19
C ARG A 965 26.21 19.54 -26.50
N LEU A 966 25.59 18.41 -26.17
CA LEU A 966 24.31 18.34 -25.48
C LEU A 966 24.28 19.13 -24.16
N TYR A 967 25.32 19.02 -23.33
CA TYR A 967 25.42 19.81 -22.11
C TYR A 967 25.64 21.31 -22.40
N GLN A 968 26.34 21.61 -23.49
CA GLN A 968 26.70 22.97 -23.90
C GLN A 968 25.60 23.71 -24.66
N LEU A 969 24.40 23.15 -24.79
CA LEU A 969 23.26 23.83 -25.41
C LEU A 969 22.79 25.01 -24.54
N SER A 970 22.23 26.03 -25.17
CA SER A 970 21.59 27.18 -24.51
C SER A 970 20.26 26.78 -23.87
N SER A 971 19.81 27.55 -22.88
CA SER A 971 18.49 27.38 -22.26
C SER A 971 17.35 27.94 -23.10
N ARG A 972 17.67 28.78 -24.10
CA ARG A 972 16.71 29.40 -25.01
C ARG A 972 16.15 28.34 -25.97
N PRO A 973 14.82 28.09 -25.98
CA PRO A 973 14.24 27.13 -26.89
C PRO A 973 14.19 27.66 -28.33
N ASN A 974 14.21 26.75 -29.29
CA ASN A 974 13.83 27.00 -30.69
C ASN A 974 12.38 26.55 -30.92
N GLN A 975 11.84 26.76 -32.13
CA GLN A 975 10.44 26.44 -32.45
C GLN A 975 10.06 24.96 -32.26
N SER A 976 11.02 24.04 -32.36
CA SER A 976 10.77 22.59 -32.27
C SER A 976 10.80 22.04 -30.83
N ASN A 977 11.43 22.75 -29.88
CA ASN A 977 11.71 22.21 -28.55
C ASN A 977 11.13 23.04 -27.38
N VAL A 978 10.25 24.00 -27.64
CA VAL A 978 9.57 24.80 -26.59
C VAL A 978 8.87 23.90 -25.57
N SER A 979 8.23 22.82 -26.03
CA SER A 979 7.50 21.86 -25.20
C SER A 979 8.35 20.69 -24.71
N ASP A 980 9.64 20.63 -25.05
CA ASP A 980 10.52 19.56 -24.56
C ASP A 980 10.89 19.82 -23.09
N THR A 981 10.54 18.85 -22.25
CA THR A 981 10.79 18.86 -20.80
C THR A 981 11.62 17.67 -20.33
N ARG A 982 11.92 16.69 -21.20
CA ARG A 982 12.57 15.44 -20.80
C ARG A 982 13.66 14.91 -21.74
N ASN A 983 13.72 15.36 -22.99
CA ASN A 983 14.68 14.80 -23.96
C ASN A 983 16.03 15.53 -24.01
N PHE A 984 16.15 16.67 -23.32
CA PHE A 984 17.38 17.45 -23.20
C PHE A 984 17.81 18.11 -24.52
N SER A 985 16.86 18.44 -25.40
CA SER A 985 17.15 19.19 -26.64
C SER A 985 17.53 20.66 -26.41
N ARG A 986 17.55 21.09 -25.15
CA ARG A 986 18.06 22.38 -24.66
C ARG A 986 18.51 22.21 -23.21
N SER A 987 19.24 23.18 -22.68
CA SER A 987 19.53 23.22 -21.25
C SER A 987 18.30 23.64 -20.46
N TYR A 988 17.98 22.92 -19.38
CA TYR A 988 16.93 23.34 -18.45
C TYR A 988 17.52 24.25 -17.38
N ARG A 989 16.84 25.36 -17.11
CA ARG A 989 17.20 26.27 -16.02
C ARG A 989 16.92 25.55 -14.70
N ARG A 990 17.95 25.40 -13.88
CA ARG A 990 17.87 24.76 -12.57
C ARG A 990 18.16 25.76 -11.50
N ARG A 991 17.35 25.73 -10.45
CA ARG A 991 17.59 26.57 -9.28
C ARG A 991 18.82 26.08 -8.51
N LEU A 992 19.56 27.01 -7.94
CA LEU A 992 20.67 26.69 -7.05
C LEU A 992 20.17 26.07 -5.74
N GLY A 993 20.91 25.07 -5.24
CA GLY A 993 20.65 24.48 -3.93
C GLY A 993 20.92 25.48 -2.80
N ALA A 994 20.31 25.27 -1.64
CA ALA A 994 20.39 26.16 -0.49
C ALA A 994 21.83 26.57 -0.10
N GLU A 995 22.74 25.59 -0.03
CA GLU A 995 24.14 25.78 0.32
C GLU A 995 24.87 26.59 -0.78
N VAL A 996 24.68 26.20 -2.05
CA VAL A 996 25.28 26.89 -3.22
C VAL A 996 24.81 28.35 -3.27
N LEU A 997 23.51 28.60 -3.04
CA LEU A 997 22.93 29.92 -3.13
C LEU A 997 23.38 30.82 -1.96
N MET A 998 23.47 30.27 -0.74
CA MET A 998 24.01 31.01 0.40
C MET A 998 25.48 31.40 0.15
N ASP A 999 26.27 30.48 -0.38
CA ASP A 999 27.65 30.75 -0.74
C ASP A 999 27.78 31.76 -1.89
N ALA A 1000 26.90 31.70 -2.90
CA ALA A 1000 26.83 32.69 -3.96
C ALA A 1000 26.50 34.10 -3.42
N VAL A 1001 25.58 34.22 -2.45
CA VAL A 1001 25.28 35.49 -1.77
C VAL A 1001 26.50 36.00 -1.02
N ASN A 1002 27.22 35.13 -0.32
CA ASN A 1002 28.45 35.50 0.39
C ASN A 1002 29.53 36.01 -0.59
N ASP A 1003 29.69 35.33 -1.74
CA ASP A 1003 30.69 35.69 -2.76
C ASP A 1003 30.39 37.07 -3.38
N VAL A 1004 29.13 37.33 -3.73
CA VAL A 1004 28.69 38.63 -4.30
C VAL A 1004 28.80 39.75 -3.28
N THR A 1005 28.38 39.52 -2.04
CA THR A 1005 28.42 40.56 -1.00
C THR A 1005 29.81 40.78 -0.42
N GLY A 1006 30.71 39.80 -0.56
CA GLY A 1006 32.02 39.79 0.12
C GLY A 1006 31.92 39.65 1.63
N THR A 1007 30.76 39.17 2.14
CA THR A 1007 30.47 39.07 3.57
C THR A 1007 30.21 37.59 3.92
N PRO A 1008 31.20 36.87 4.48
CA PRO A 1008 31.03 35.45 4.81
C PRO A 1008 29.95 35.23 5.87
N SER A 1009 29.34 34.04 5.87
CA SER A 1009 28.47 33.58 6.94
C SER A 1009 29.28 32.83 8.00
N ASN A 1010 28.80 32.85 9.24
CA ASN A 1010 29.34 32.02 10.31
C ASN A 1010 28.41 30.84 10.58
N PHE A 1011 28.99 29.64 10.66
CA PHE A 1011 28.27 28.41 10.95
C PHE A 1011 28.80 27.81 12.26
N SER A 1012 27.89 27.42 13.15
CA SER A 1012 28.28 26.80 14.42
C SER A 1012 28.91 25.43 14.18
N ALA A 1013 29.88 25.03 15.02
CA ALA A 1013 30.56 23.74 14.94
C ALA A 1013 31.28 23.48 13.59
N THR A 1014 31.73 24.56 12.95
CA THR A 1014 32.69 24.55 11.84
C THR A 1014 33.86 25.50 12.16
N TRP A 1015 34.91 25.48 11.33
CA TRP A 1015 35.97 26.49 11.40
C TRP A 1015 35.46 27.91 11.02
N ASN A 1016 36.21 28.94 11.42
CA ASN A 1016 35.89 30.33 11.08
C ASN A 1016 36.08 30.57 9.58
N GLY A 1017 35.08 31.16 8.93
CA GLY A 1017 35.10 31.38 7.48
C GLY A 1017 34.63 30.19 6.64
N ALA A 1018 34.05 29.16 7.26
CA ALA A 1018 33.49 28.02 6.54
C ALA A 1018 32.45 28.46 5.49
N ARG A 1019 32.47 27.81 4.34
CA ARG A 1019 31.39 27.91 3.35
C ARG A 1019 30.18 27.09 3.80
N ALA A 1020 28.99 27.44 3.32
CA ALA A 1020 27.78 26.68 3.58
C ALA A 1020 27.92 25.22 3.08
N MET A 1021 28.63 25.01 1.96
CA MET A 1021 28.96 23.69 1.43
C MET A 1021 29.83 22.82 2.36
N GLU A 1022 30.53 23.42 3.31
CA GLU A 1022 31.40 22.72 4.27
C GLU A 1022 30.65 22.30 5.54
N THR A 1023 29.36 22.65 5.66
CA THR A 1023 28.53 22.17 6.75
C THR A 1023 28.35 20.64 6.67
N TRP A 1024 28.49 19.96 7.80
CA TRP A 1024 28.56 18.50 7.88
C TRP A 1024 27.30 17.85 8.48
N ASN A 1025 26.31 18.65 8.89
CA ASN A 1025 25.01 18.16 9.35
C ASN A 1025 23.89 19.20 9.13
N PHE A 1026 22.64 18.74 9.12
CA PHE A 1026 21.47 19.57 8.87
C PHE A 1026 20.98 20.37 10.10
N LYS A 1027 21.57 20.16 11.29
CA LYS A 1027 21.19 20.86 12.54
C LYS A 1027 21.94 22.17 12.74
N ILE A 1028 23.00 22.44 11.99
CA ILE A 1028 23.68 23.73 12.00
C ILE A 1028 22.67 24.82 11.60
N GLY A 1029 22.42 25.78 12.48
CA GLY A 1029 21.35 26.77 12.28
C GLY A 1029 21.59 27.67 11.07
N SER A 1030 20.59 27.80 10.18
CA SER A 1030 20.60 28.77 9.08
C SER A 1030 19.20 28.99 8.52
N GLU A 1031 18.58 30.12 8.89
CA GLU A 1031 17.26 30.52 8.40
C GLU A 1031 17.21 30.59 6.87
N PHE A 1032 18.29 31.07 6.24
CA PHE A 1032 18.41 31.10 4.79
C PHE A 1032 18.37 29.68 4.20
N MET A 1033 19.24 28.77 4.64
CA MET A 1033 19.26 27.45 4.03
C MET A 1033 17.97 26.66 4.26
N ASP A 1034 17.31 26.87 5.42
CA ASP A 1034 15.99 26.32 5.73
C ASP A 1034 14.92 26.83 4.75
N ALA A 1035 14.87 28.14 4.48
CA ALA A 1035 13.93 28.73 3.53
C ALA A 1035 14.16 28.20 2.10
N PHE A 1036 15.41 27.96 1.70
CA PHE A 1036 15.78 27.53 0.34
C PHE A 1036 15.83 26.01 0.15
N GLY A 1037 15.22 25.24 1.06
CA GLY A 1037 14.90 23.84 0.82
C GLY A 1037 16.06 22.87 1.04
N ARG A 1038 17.00 23.19 1.95
CA ARG A 1038 17.88 22.15 2.51
C ARG A 1038 17.05 21.06 3.19
N PRO A 1039 17.59 19.84 3.36
CA PRO A 1039 16.82 18.77 3.98
C PRO A 1039 16.36 19.09 5.41
N ASN A 1040 15.11 18.72 5.73
CA ASN A 1040 14.50 19.03 7.02
C ASN A 1040 15.19 18.25 8.15
N SER A 1041 15.87 18.97 9.04
CA SER A 1041 16.63 18.43 10.18
C SER A 1041 15.79 17.62 11.18
N SER A 1042 14.47 17.79 11.17
CA SER A 1042 13.51 17.07 12.02
C SER A 1042 12.83 15.88 11.33
N SER A 1043 13.07 15.66 10.03
CA SER A 1043 12.53 14.51 9.30
C SER A 1043 13.47 13.30 9.37
N ASP A 1044 12.91 12.08 9.27
CA ASP A 1044 13.67 10.83 9.21
C ASP A 1044 13.22 9.97 8.02
N PRO A 1045 14.05 9.81 6.97
CA PRO A 1045 15.37 10.43 6.80
C PRO A 1045 15.29 11.92 6.37
N PRO A 1046 16.26 12.76 6.76
CA PRO A 1046 16.37 14.15 6.33
C PRO A 1046 17.04 14.22 4.94
N CYS A 1047 16.44 13.60 3.93
CA CYS A 1047 17.02 13.50 2.57
C CYS A 1047 16.27 14.31 1.51
N GLU A 1048 15.04 14.74 1.79
CA GLU A 1048 14.19 15.39 0.79
C GLU A 1048 14.55 16.88 0.67
N ARG A 1049 15.01 17.28 -0.54
CA ARG A 1049 15.24 18.69 -0.90
C ARG A 1049 14.02 19.23 -1.66
N ASN A 1050 13.55 20.40 -1.28
CA ASN A 1050 12.48 21.08 -2.01
C ASN A 1050 13.06 22.04 -3.05
N SER A 1051 13.01 21.64 -4.32
CA SER A 1051 13.46 22.45 -5.46
C SER A 1051 12.38 23.37 -6.04
N LYS A 1052 11.13 23.28 -5.55
CA LYS A 1052 10.02 24.12 -6.03
C LYS A 1052 10.12 25.54 -5.47
N GLY A 1053 9.65 26.51 -6.25
CA GLY A 1053 9.48 27.89 -5.79
C GLY A 1053 8.40 27.99 -4.72
N THR A 1054 8.69 28.66 -3.60
CA THR A 1054 7.72 28.91 -2.52
C THR A 1054 7.60 30.40 -2.24
N ILE A 1055 6.44 30.81 -1.70
CA ILE A 1055 6.20 32.19 -1.25
C ILE A 1055 7.23 32.59 -0.18
N VAL A 1056 7.57 31.66 0.73
CA VAL A 1056 8.57 31.87 1.79
C VAL A 1056 9.91 32.31 1.21
N GLN A 1057 10.37 31.68 0.14
CA GLN A 1057 11.65 32.03 -0.49
C GLN A 1057 11.62 33.41 -1.14
N ALA A 1058 10.52 33.75 -1.81
CA ALA A 1058 10.36 35.08 -2.41
C ALA A 1058 10.35 36.17 -1.33
N LEU A 1059 9.60 35.98 -0.25
CA LEU A 1059 9.57 36.91 0.89
C LEU A 1059 10.94 37.05 1.56
N HIS A 1060 11.68 35.95 1.68
CA HIS A 1060 13.02 35.97 2.26
C HIS A 1060 13.98 36.84 1.43
N LEU A 1061 13.98 36.73 0.09
CA LEU A 1061 14.84 37.59 -0.75
C LEU A 1061 14.43 39.07 -0.75
N MET A 1062 13.14 39.35 -0.55
CA MET A 1062 12.63 40.73 -0.57
C MET A 1062 12.87 41.49 0.73
N HIS A 1063 12.86 40.81 1.88
CA HIS A 1063 12.83 41.50 3.18
C HIS A 1063 13.68 40.86 4.30
N ALA A 1064 14.46 39.80 4.04
CA ALA A 1064 15.25 39.19 5.11
C ALA A 1064 16.29 40.17 5.66
N LYS A 1065 16.19 40.42 6.98
CA LYS A 1065 17.10 41.31 7.72
C LYS A 1065 18.56 40.86 7.58
N THR A 1066 18.81 39.55 7.67
CA THR A 1066 20.15 38.95 7.57
C THR A 1066 20.77 39.12 6.18
N LEU A 1067 19.95 39.11 5.12
CA LEU A 1067 20.40 39.40 3.75
C LEU A 1067 20.74 40.90 3.59
N HIS A 1068 19.92 41.78 4.16
CA HIS A 1068 20.17 43.22 4.19
C HIS A 1068 21.46 43.58 4.92
N GLU A 1069 21.67 43.01 6.10
CA GLU A 1069 22.90 43.20 6.89
C GLU A 1069 24.16 42.78 6.12
N LYS A 1070 24.10 41.76 5.26
CA LYS A 1070 25.23 41.35 4.41
C LYS A 1070 25.57 42.39 3.34
N ILE A 1071 24.55 43.03 2.76
CA ILE A 1071 24.70 44.01 1.68
C ILE A 1071 25.23 45.35 2.21
N ILE A 1072 24.78 45.77 3.39
CA ILE A 1072 25.23 47.03 4.04
C ILE A 1072 26.48 46.85 4.92
N HIS A 1073 27.13 45.68 4.88
CA HIS A 1073 28.23 45.36 5.78
C HIS A 1073 29.44 46.28 5.56
N LYS A 1074 30.00 46.84 6.64
CA LYS A 1074 31.10 47.82 6.60
C LYS A 1074 32.38 47.32 5.94
N GLU A 1075 32.65 46.02 6.05
CA GLU A 1075 33.82 45.38 5.41
C GLU A 1075 33.47 44.64 4.10
N GLY A 1076 32.21 44.72 3.66
CA GLY A 1076 31.70 44.02 2.50
C GLY A 1076 32.22 44.60 1.17
N ARG A 1077 32.04 43.83 0.08
CA ARG A 1077 32.45 44.21 -1.28
C ARG A 1077 31.77 45.51 -1.71
N ILE A 1078 30.48 45.68 -1.39
CA ILE A 1078 29.69 46.85 -1.82
C ILE A 1078 30.28 48.14 -1.26
N LYS A 1079 30.61 48.16 0.04
CA LYS A 1079 31.24 49.31 0.70
C LYS A 1079 32.58 49.67 0.05
N LYS A 1080 33.43 48.67 -0.19
CA LYS A 1080 34.72 48.82 -0.87
C LYS A 1080 34.57 49.35 -2.30
N LEU A 1081 33.57 48.89 -3.04
CA LEU A 1081 33.27 49.36 -4.41
C LEU A 1081 32.76 50.80 -4.41
N ALA A 1082 31.87 51.15 -3.47
CA ALA A 1082 31.33 52.50 -3.34
C ALA A 1082 32.43 53.53 -3.03
N GLU A 1083 33.38 53.18 -2.16
CA GLU A 1083 34.53 54.01 -1.77
C GLU A 1083 35.66 54.03 -2.81
N SER A 1084 35.61 53.15 -3.81
CA SER A 1084 36.62 53.08 -4.86
C SER A 1084 36.50 54.23 -5.87
N LYS A 1085 37.59 54.48 -6.63
CA LYS A 1085 37.62 55.44 -7.74
C LYS A 1085 36.90 54.96 -9.01
N LYS A 1086 36.25 53.79 -8.99
CA LYS A 1086 35.58 53.22 -10.17
C LYS A 1086 34.40 54.09 -10.62
N THR A 1087 34.10 54.15 -11.91
CA THR A 1087 32.86 54.77 -12.39
C THR A 1087 31.64 53.91 -12.03
N PRO A 1088 30.41 54.45 -12.02
CA PRO A 1088 29.20 53.65 -11.81
C PRO A 1088 29.11 52.42 -12.74
N VAL A 1089 29.53 52.56 -14.00
CA VAL A 1089 29.55 51.46 -14.96
C VAL A 1089 30.59 50.41 -14.56
N GLN A 1090 31.79 50.81 -14.14
CA GLN A 1090 32.82 49.88 -13.66
C GLN A 1090 32.45 49.16 -12.36
N ILE A 1091 31.67 49.81 -11.48
CA ILE A 1091 31.07 49.15 -10.30
C ILE A 1091 30.08 48.07 -10.76
N GLY A 1092 29.20 48.43 -11.69
CA GLY A 1092 28.24 47.48 -12.26
C GLY A 1092 28.91 46.31 -13.00
N GLU A 1093 29.98 46.58 -13.74
CA GLU A 1093 30.77 45.55 -14.42
C GLU A 1093 31.34 44.52 -13.45
N GLU A 1094 31.97 44.95 -12.34
CA GLU A 1094 32.47 43.99 -11.34
C GLU A 1094 31.33 43.21 -10.67
N ILE A 1095 30.22 43.86 -10.32
CA ILE A 1095 29.06 43.16 -9.71
C ILE A 1095 28.52 42.08 -10.65
N TYR A 1096 28.37 42.38 -11.95
CA TYR A 1096 27.88 41.43 -12.95
C TYR A 1096 28.89 40.29 -13.20
N LEU A 1097 30.19 40.58 -13.21
CA LEU A 1097 31.21 39.53 -13.34
C LEU A 1097 31.19 38.57 -12.16
N VAL A 1098 31.10 39.08 -10.92
CA VAL A 1098 31.04 38.22 -9.72
C VAL A 1098 29.70 37.48 -9.63
N ALA A 1099 28.58 38.16 -9.93
CA ALA A 1099 27.26 37.59 -9.73
C ALA A 1099 26.80 36.68 -10.87
N PHE A 1100 27.20 36.96 -12.12
CA PHE A 1100 26.75 36.25 -13.34
C PHE A 1100 27.90 35.65 -14.17
N GLY A 1101 29.14 36.09 -14.00
CA GLY A 1101 30.26 35.65 -14.84
C GLY A 1101 30.28 36.28 -16.23
N ARG A 1102 29.53 37.38 -16.43
CA ARG A 1102 29.45 38.11 -17.71
C ARG A 1102 29.50 39.63 -17.48
N MET A 1103 29.78 40.36 -18.55
CA MET A 1103 29.60 41.81 -18.57
C MET A 1103 28.09 42.18 -18.62
N PRO A 1104 27.69 43.34 -18.06
CA PRO A 1104 26.37 43.89 -18.28
C PRO A 1104 26.21 44.26 -19.77
N THR A 1105 25.02 43.98 -20.31
CA THR A 1105 24.61 44.41 -21.66
C THR A 1105 24.55 45.94 -21.74
N ASP A 1106 24.53 46.50 -22.95
CA ASP A 1106 24.45 47.96 -23.14
C ASP A 1106 23.19 48.57 -22.49
N GLN A 1107 22.08 47.83 -22.50
CA GLN A 1107 20.85 48.22 -21.83
C GLN A 1107 21.01 48.22 -20.29
N GLU A 1108 21.62 47.18 -19.72
CA GLU A 1108 21.91 47.11 -18.28
C GLU A 1108 22.89 48.22 -17.86
N LYS A 1109 23.94 48.50 -18.65
CA LYS A 1109 24.89 49.61 -18.43
C LYS A 1109 24.17 50.96 -18.42
N ALA A 1110 23.24 51.18 -19.35
CA ALA A 1110 22.46 52.42 -19.41
C ALA A 1110 21.54 52.58 -18.17
N ILE A 1111 20.93 51.48 -17.69
CA ILE A 1111 20.12 51.46 -16.48
C ILE A 1111 20.97 51.79 -15.24
N ILE A 1112 22.12 51.15 -15.09
CA ILE A 1112 23.06 51.37 -13.98
C ILE A 1112 23.50 52.84 -13.95
N LEU A 1113 23.95 53.37 -15.11
CA LEU A 1113 24.38 54.76 -15.20
C LEU A 1113 23.25 55.75 -14.85
N LYS A 1114 22.03 55.49 -15.34
CA LYS A 1114 20.86 56.32 -15.03
C LYS A 1114 20.51 56.27 -13.54
N TYR A 1115 20.56 55.10 -12.91
CA TYR A 1115 20.24 54.92 -11.49
C TYR A 1115 21.24 55.65 -10.59
N PHE A 1116 22.55 55.46 -10.82
CA PHE A 1116 23.59 56.15 -10.05
C PHE A 1116 23.59 57.67 -10.24
N LYS A 1117 23.23 58.16 -11.43
CA LYS A 1117 23.05 59.61 -11.64
C LYS A 1117 21.87 60.18 -10.84
N SER A 1118 20.78 59.42 -10.75
CA SER A 1118 19.57 59.82 -10.01
C SER A 1118 19.79 59.79 -8.50
N ASN A 1119 20.70 58.94 -8.01
CA ASN A 1119 21.06 58.76 -6.61
C ASN A 1119 22.48 59.25 -6.28
N LYS A 1120 22.92 60.35 -6.92
CA LYS A 1120 24.31 60.85 -6.81
C LYS A 1120 24.72 61.26 -5.38
N GLU A 1121 23.76 61.63 -4.54
CA GLU A 1121 23.99 62.07 -3.16
C GLU A 1121 24.29 60.89 -2.22
N ASP A 1122 23.94 59.66 -2.61
CA ASP A 1122 24.23 58.45 -1.85
C ASP A 1122 24.67 57.31 -2.78
N ARG A 1123 25.94 57.39 -3.17
CA ARG A 1123 26.62 56.42 -4.04
C ARG A 1123 26.67 55.03 -3.44
N GLU A 1124 26.73 54.93 -2.11
CA GLU A 1124 26.77 53.66 -1.41
C GLU A 1124 25.42 52.96 -1.49
N ALA A 1125 24.32 53.67 -1.18
CA ALA A 1125 22.96 53.15 -1.34
C ALA A 1125 22.69 52.72 -2.79
N ALA A 1126 23.14 53.50 -3.78
CA ALA A 1126 22.98 53.13 -5.19
C ALA A 1126 23.68 51.79 -5.55
N ALA A 1127 24.84 51.49 -4.96
CA ALA A 1127 25.53 50.22 -5.14
C ALA A 1127 24.87 49.07 -4.37
N GLN A 1128 24.34 49.34 -3.18
CA GLN A 1128 23.58 48.38 -2.38
C GLN A 1128 22.31 47.93 -3.10
N ASP A 1129 21.54 48.88 -3.65
CA ASP A 1129 20.32 48.59 -4.42
C ASP A 1129 20.60 47.78 -5.68
N LEU A 1130 21.72 48.08 -6.37
CA LEU A 1130 22.13 47.31 -7.55
C LEU A 1130 22.40 45.85 -7.20
N VAL A 1131 23.13 45.58 -6.11
CA VAL A 1131 23.38 44.20 -5.65
C VAL A 1131 22.09 43.53 -5.19
N TRP A 1132 21.21 44.26 -4.49
CA TRP A 1132 19.91 43.74 -4.07
C TRP A 1132 19.08 43.27 -5.27
N ALA A 1133 19.02 44.09 -6.32
CA ALA A 1133 18.32 43.77 -7.57
C ALA A 1133 18.95 42.56 -8.29
N VAL A 1134 20.28 42.49 -8.33
CA VAL A 1134 21.01 41.37 -8.95
C VAL A 1134 20.74 40.05 -8.23
N ILE A 1135 20.82 40.01 -6.89
CA ILE A 1135 20.58 38.78 -6.09
C ILE A 1135 19.12 38.32 -6.18
N ASN A 1136 18.18 39.25 -6.38
CA ASN A 1136 16.76 38.95 -6.59
C ASN A 1136 16.40 38.55 -8.03
N SER A 1137 17.35 38.57 -8.97
CA SER A 1137 17.09 38.26 -10.37
C SER A 1137 16.96 36.75 -10.62
N ALA A 1138 16.21 36.37 -11.65
CA ALA A 1138 16.12 34.98 -12.08
C ALA A 1138 17.48 34.42 -12.56
N GLU A 1139 18.36 35.23 -13.13
CA GLU A 1139 19.70 34.78 -13.55
C GLU A 1139 20.60 34.42 -12.36
N PHE A 1140 20.39 35.06 -11.19
CA PHE A 1140 21.16 34.76 -9.99
C PHE A 1140 20.69 33.47 -9.32
N LEU A 1141 19.37 33.28 -9.23
CA LEU A 1141 18.75 32.16 -8.53
C LEU A 1141 18.89 30.82 -9.28
N PHE A 1142 19.25 30.87 -10.56
CA PHE A 1142 19.38 29.71 -11.43
C PHE A 1142 20.82 29.55 -11.94
N ASN A 1143 21.14 28.35 -12.43
CA ASN A 1143 22.47 27.99 -12.88
C ASN A 1143 22.91 28.68 -14.19
N HIS A 1144 21.97 29.10 -15.05
CA HIS A 1144 22.04 30.20 -16.03
C HIS A 1144 20.74 30.29 -16.87
#